data_AF-A0A7J6J172-F1
#
_entry.id   AF-A0A7J6J172-F1
#
_cell.length_a   1.000
_cell.length_b   1.000
_cell.length_c   1.000
_cell.angle_alpha   90.00
_cell.angle_beta   90.00
_cell.angle_gamma   90.00
#
_symmetry.space_group_name_H-M   'P 1'
#
loop_
_entity.id
_entity.type
_entity.pdbx_description
1 polymer ?
#
loop_
_entity_poly.entity_id
_entity_poly.type
_entity_poly.pdbx_seq_one_letter_code
_entity_poly.pdbx_strand_id
1 'polypeptide(L)'
;MDEDGCTDHDPPSPISGELVSFDPNGDLYLHVGAGVEKKTKTYFVCSKALARASTVFRKMLYGGFAESGHSDADHGWTVDLPEDRQQPMEMMLNIVHGAFEKVPEKIELTELYTFLVVTEKYDATNITRPWAKGWMEGVKTSMQNPLLLGVAYELGDYQTFNAMAMKIATECHLDHEEDLVFGFAGENRESYTYKLKNLDCLIPDGLLDDAASIRKTLLIAMLDPYLNLYGALKGGDRCMSSPGDPSGGKRCDSLLLGSLIKSFATQNLDLTANDPVKAYRGSASHLQSVMLKLELYTIHSGYAHPTTSSFSFGQTAPSRFGFSMSACEHVLQSGLREGVERSLMLRGNMSFAQPKHKEYLTKQAVENNLTYRPPPIMGDSETPTSEPAAKRQKLEDSQPKTPIILEELGDLQLRVGSDHAGHPTIFLVCSKTLARSSPVLKKMLYGGFAESLSAQEKKEDWVVDLPDDEPSSFKLLLHIMHRNFSQVPQEISLESLFQLVVVLDKYDSIALIRPWASSWLRDIKDSTEYPMALHIAWELGLENAFHHFMTVLVQKAFVDEEGELSYYERLLPRWPEDIIKPQKLAHCLDNVGPADLCDTIYELRQRLVSIEFEPYLKLYKSLISEYGQCRYRSKKREHLQKVGVRCDSIALGSMIRECSLVDIDITAKDPVESFHETVPSLGLDLSQLQILAEESYDKLDHSPCRIGLDDYRKKARADIEQKTQEALVLKPQYQARMKAQAMKLGIHNAL
;
A
#
# COMPACT_ATOMS: atom_id res chain seq x y z
N MET A 1 -65.18 -45.75 4.31
CA MET A 1 -64.45 -46.72 5.15
C MET A 1 -63.26 -47.18 4.34
N ASP A 2 -62.38 -46.28 3.92
CA ASP A 2 -61.51 -45.34 4.68
C ASP A 2 -60.25 -46.05 5.19
N GLU A 3 -59.15 -45.33 4.95
CA GLU A 3 -57.84 -45.35 5.62
C GLU A 3 -56.67 -46.08 4.93
N ASP A 4 -55.90 -45.24 4.23
CA ASP A 4 -54.48 -44.97 4.45
C ASP A 4 -53.44 -45.90 3.81
N GLY A 5 -53.21 -45.60 2.52
CA GLY A 5 -51.94 -45.85 1.86
C GLY A 5 -50.86 -44.92 2.44
N CYS A 6 -49.99 -45.49 3.25
CA CYS A 6 -48.73 -44.88 3.69
C CYS A 6 -47.83 -44.68 2.47
N THR A 7 -47.78 -43.45 1.94
CA THR A 7 -46.71 -43.03 1.04
C THR A 7 -45.52 -42.66 1.91
N ASP A 8 -44.51 -43.53 1.93
CA ASP A 8 -43.15 -43.18 2.33
C ASP A 8 -42.74 -41.93 1.55
N HIS A 9 -42.70 -40.79 2.25
CA HIS A 9 -42.01 -39.62 1.75
C HIS A 9 -40.51 -39.94 1.86
N ASP A 10 -39.91 -40.26 0.72
CA ASP A 10 -38.46 -40.22 0.57
C ASP A 10 -37.92 -38.90 1.14
N PRO A 11 -36.82 -38.92 1.93
CA PRO A 11 -36.18 -37.70 2.38
C PRO A 11 -35.77 -36.85 1.18
N PRO A 12 -35.83 -35.51 1.27
CA PRO A 12 -35.46 -34.63 0.17
C PRO A 12 -34.04 -34.98 -0.30
N SER A 13 -33.93 -35.12 -1.62
CA SER A 13 -32.69 -35.46 -2.32
C SER A 13 -31.50 -34.68 -1.77
N PRO A 14 -30.33 -35.31 -1.58
CA PRO A 14 -29.15 -34.61 -1.09
C PRO A 14 -28.81 -33.46 -2.04
N ILE A 15 -28.59 -32.27 -1.47
CA ILE A 15 -28.11 -31.06 -2.12
C ILE A 15 -27.03 -31.44 -3.14
N SER A 16 -27.39 -31.48 -4.42
CA SER A 16 -26.50 -31.87 -5.52
C SER A 16 -25.62 -30.68 -5.89
N GLY A 17 -24.74 -30.27 -4.98
CA GLY A 17 -23.81 -29.16 -5.18
C GLY A 17 -22.73 -29.15 -4.10
N GLU A 18 -21.56 -28.58 -4.43
CA GLU A 18 -20.50 -28.34 -3.44
C GLU A 18 -20.99 -27.33 -2.40
N LEU A 19 -21.08 -27.74 -1.12
CA LEU A 19 -21.43 -26.87 0.01
C LEU A 19 -20.16 -26.24 0.58
N VAL A 20 -20.10 -24.91 0.59
CA VAL A 20 -19.02 -24.15 1.23
C VAL A 20 -19.58 -23.34 2.39
N SER A 21 -19.07 -23.60 3.59
CA SER A 21 -19.49 -22.91 4.82
C SER A 21 -18.56 -21.72 5.10
N PHE A 22 -19.12 -20.51 5.13
CA PHE A 22 -18.44 -19.28 5.54
C PHE A 22 -18.67 -18.98 7.03
N ASP A 23 -19.78 -19.45 7.60
CA ASP A 23 -20.07 -19.37 9.02
C ASP A 23 -20.69 -20.68 9.51
N PRO A 24 -20.03 -21.46 10.37
CA PRO A 24 -20.60 -22.68 10.95
C PRO A 24 -21.88 -22.43 11.75
N ASN A 25 -22.10 -21.20 12.22
CA ASN A 25 -23.31 -20.76 12.92
C ASN A 25 -24.20 -19.88 12.03
N GLY A 26 -24.02 -19.99 10.71
CA GLY A 26 -24.83 -19.34 9.70
C GLY A 26 -26.31 -19.72 9.81
N ASP A 27 -27.12 -19.05 9.03
CA ASP A 27 -28.57 -19.21 9.03
C ASP A 27 -29.19 -19.15 7.64
N LEU A 28 -28.38 -18.97 6.59
CA LEU A 28 -28.83 -18.78 5.21
C LEU A 28 -27.99 -19.62 4.23
N TYR A 29 -28.68 -20.28 3.31
CA TYR A 29 -28.09 -20.95 2.14
C TYR A 29 -28.25 -20.08 0.90
N LEU A 30 -27.14 -19.77 0.21
CA LEU A 30 -27.15 -19.08 -1.08
C LEU A 30 -26.81 -20.08 -2.19
N HIS A 31 -27.69 -20.23 -3.17
CA HIS A 31 -27.44 -21.04 -4.36
C HIS A 31 -27.02 -20.14 -5.52
N VAL A 32 -25.77 -20.28 -5.98
CA VAL A 32 -25.16 -19.29 -6.89
C VAL A 32 -24.74 -19.92 -8.22
N GLY A 33 -25.09 -19.25 -9.30
CA GLY A 33 -24.59 -19.54 -10.65
C GLY A 33 -25.41 -20.52 -11.47
N ALA A 34 -26.65 -20.85 -11.09
CA ALA A 34 -27.48 -21.80 -11.83
C ALA A 34 -27.73 -21.40 -13.31
N GLY A 35 -27.69 -20.10 -13.63
CA GLY A 35 -27.89 -19.56 -14.98
C GLY A 35 -26.60 -19.19 -15.72
N VAL A 36 -25.45 -19.11 -15.04
CA VAL A 36 -24.19 -18.63 -15.63
C VAL A 36 -23.00 -19.58 -15.46
N GLU A 37 -23.12 -20.60 -14.61
CA GLU A 37 -22.10 -21.62 -14.35
C GLU A 37 -22.58 -23.00 -14.78
N LYS A 38 -21.63 -23.93 -14.98
CA LYS A 38 -21.95 -25.33 -15.31
C LYS A 38 -22.65 -26.08 -14.17
N LYS A 39 -22.38 -25.68 -12.92
CA LYS A 39 -22.90 -26.30 -11.70
C LYS A 39 -23.17 -25.21 -10.68
N THR A 40 -24.33 -25.27 -10.04
CA THR A 40 -24.66 -24.40 -8.90
C THR A 40 -23.79 -24.75 -7.69
N LYS A 41 -23.32 -23.73 -6.98
CA LYS A 41 -22.59 -23.87 -5.72
C LYS A 41 -23.44 -23.33 -4.58
N THR A 42 -23.38 -23.99 -3.42
CA THR A 42 -24.16 -23.60 -2.24
C THR A 42 -23.27 -23.01 -1.18
N TYR A 43 -23.58 -21.81 -0.71
CA TYR A 43 -22.85 -21.14 0.36
C TYR A 43 -23.70 -21.08 1.64
N PHE A 44 -23.17 -21.57 2.74
CA PHE A 44 -23.78 -21.41 4.06
C PHE A 44 -23.18 -20.19 4.77
N VAL A 45 -24.01 -19.18 5.02
CA VAL A 45 -23.60 -17.83 5.40
C VAL A 45 -24.42 -17.28 6.55
N CYS A 46 -23.95 -16.18 7.15
CA CYS A 46 -24.69 -15.40 8.15
C CYS A 46 -25.46 -14.27 7.46
N SER A 47 -26.79 -14.34 7.46
CA SER A 47 -27.71 -13.35 6.89
C SER A 47 -27.47 -11.93 7.45
N LYS A 48 -27.24 -11.80 8.77
CA LYS A 48 -26.94 -10.51 9.41
C LYS A 48 -25.61 -9.91 8.92
N ALA A 49 -24.59 -10.74 8.71
CA ALA A 49 -23.33 -10.28 8.14
C ALA A 49 -23.56 -9.75 6.71
N LEU A 50 -24.35 -10.46 5.91
CA LEU A 50 -24.66 -10.03 4.55
C LEU A 50 -25.45 -8.72 4.52
N ALA A 51 -26.51 -8.61 5.33
CA ALA A 51 -27.33 -7.40 5.44
C ALA A 51 -26.60 -6.18 6.02
N ARG A 52 -25.57 -6.38 6.85
CA ARG A 52 -24.72 -5.29 7.32
C ARG A 52 -23.79 -4.75 6.22
N ALA A 53 -23.33 -5.60 5.29
CA ALA A 53 -22.47 -5.18 4.19
C ALA A 53 -23.23 -4.63 2.97
N SER A 54 -24.48 -5.03 2.77
CA SER A 54 -25.23 -4.73 1.56
C SER A 54 -26.64 -4.26 1.91
N THR A 55 -27.00 -3.07 1.44
CA THR A 55 -28.36 -2.55 1.61
C THR A 55 -29.37 -3.35 0.79
N VAL A 56 -28.96 -3.88 -0.36
CA VAL A 56 -29.76 -4.76 -1.22
C VAL A 56 -30.09 -6.06 -0.50
N PHE A 57 -29.09 -6.76 0.04
CA PHE A 57 -29.34 -7.98 0.82
C PHE A 57 -30.11 -7.68 2.10
N ARG A 58 -29.90 -6.52 2.75
CA ARG A 58 -30.72 -6.13 3.90
C ARG A 58 -32.20 -6.05 3.54
N LYS A 59 -32.53 -5.38 2.43
CA LYS A 59 -33.90 -5.27 1.93
C LYS A 59 -34.43 -6.63 1.49
N MET A 60 -33.66 -7.40 0.73
CA MET A 60 -34.06 -8.73 0.25
C MET A 60 -34.40 -9.69 1.40
N LEU A 61 -33.54 -9.76 2.42
CA LEU A 61 -33.65 -10.73 3.51
C LEU A 61 -34.62 -10.29 4.62
N TYR A 62 -34.82 -8.98 4.82
CA TYR A 62 -35.59 -8.45 5.95
C TYR A 62 -36.70 -7.47 5.57
N GLY A 63 -36.89 -7.21 4.27
CA GLY A 63 -37.87 -6.25 3.74
C GLY A 63 -39.21 -6.83 3.33
N GLY A 64 -39.47 -8.12 3.61
CA GLY A 64 -40.75 -8.78 3.30
C GLY A 64 -40.88 -9.31 1.87
N PHE A 65 -39.76 -9.57 1.18
CA PHE A 65 -39.74 -10.22 -0.14
C PHE A 65 -39.89 -11.74 -0.02
N ALA A 66 -40.03 -12.45 -1.14
CA ALA A 66 -40.11 -13.93 -1.13
C ALA A 66 -38.88 -14.56 -0.47
N GLU A 67 -37.73 -13.93 -0.63
CA GLU A 67 -36.42 -14.28 -0.08
C GLU A 67 -36.33 -14.03 1.43
N SER A 68 -37.28 -13.32 2.06
CA SER A 68 -37.31 -13.11 3.52
C SER A 68 -37.86 -14.31 4.31
N GLY A 69 -38.10 -15.42 3.61
CA GLY A 69 -38.78 -16.62 4.08
C GLY A 69 -38.05 -17.35 5.21
N HIS A 70 -38.58 -17.22 6.43
CA HIS A 70 -38.35 -18.14 7.55
C HIS A 70 -39.30 -19.37 7.48
N SER A 71 -39.88 -19.62 6.30
CA SER A 71 -41.21 -20.23 6.19
C SER A 71 -41.25 -21.74 5.92
N ASP A 72 -40.13 -22.44 5.88
CA ASP A 72 -40.13 -23.91 5.93
C ASP A 72 -39.13 -24.41 6.97
N ALA A 73 -39.65 -24.83 8.13
CA ALA A 73 -38.87 -25.44 9.20
C ALA A 73 -38.15 -26.74 8.76
N ASP A 74 -38.54 -27.29 7.61
CA ASP A 74 -38.05 -28.55 7.06
C ASP A 74 -36.93 -28.40 6.01
N HIS A 75 -36.72 -27.21 5.43
CA HIS A 75 -35.80 -27.02 4.28
C HIS A 75 -34.72 -25.94 4.46
N GLY A 76 -34.74 -25.18 5.57
CA GLY A 76 -33.72 -24.16 5.83
C GLY A 76 -33.88 -22.91 4.94
N TRP A 77 -33.49 -21.75 5.46
CA TRP A 77 -33.62 -20.48 4.74
C TRP A 77 -32.68 -20.45 3.53
N THR A 78 -33.25 -20.36 2.33
CA THR A 78 -32.51 -20.48 1.06
C THR A 78 -32.85 -19.33 0.11
N VAL A 79 -31.83 -18.82 -0.61
CA VAL A 79 -31.97 -17.79 -1.64
C VAL A 79 -31.20 -18.20 -2.90
N ASP A 80 -31.89 -18.18 -4.04
CA ASP A 80 -31.33 -18.49 -5.35
C ASP A 80 -30.83 -17.22 -6.06
N LEU A 81 -29.57 -17.26 -6.50
CA LEU A 81 -28.87 -16.20 -7.23
C LEU A 81 -28.34 -16.78 -8.57
N PRO A 82 -29.24 -17.08 -9.53
CA PRO A 82 -28.88 -17.82 -10.74
C PRO A 82 -27.96 -17.04 -11.68
N GLU A 83 -28.03 -15.71 -11.67
CA GLU A 83 -27.28 -14.83 -12.58
C GLU A 83 -25.88 -14.45 -12.05
N ASP A 84 -25.59 -14.77 -10.78
CA ASP A 84 -24.35 -14.38 -10.12
C ASP A 84 -23.23 -15.40 -10.33
N ARG A 85 -22.04 -14.91 -10.63
CA ARG A 85 -20.85 -15.74 -10.79
C ARG A 85 -20.28 -16.15 -9.43
N GLN A 86 -19.76 -17.37 -9.36
CA GLN A 86 -19.31 -17.97 -8.10
C GLN A 86 -18.07 -17.29 -7.54
N GLN A 87 -17.02 -17.08 -8.34
CA GLN A 87 -15.75 -16.50 -7.89
C GLN A 87 -15.89 -15.11 -7.22
N PRO A 88 -16.51 -14.08 -7.84
CA PRO A 88 -16.66 -12.77 -7.21
C PRO A 88 -17.60 -12.81 -5.98
N MET A 89 -18.60 -13.68 -5.98
CA MET A 89 -19.46 -13.89 -4.82
C MET A 89 -18.69 -14.50 -3.65
N GLU A 90 -17.83 -15.50 -3.88
CA GLU A 90 -16.97 -16.07 -2.84
C GLU A 90 -16.02 -15.02 -2.24
N MET A 91 -15.45 -14.14 -3.08
CA MET A 91 -14.63 -13.02 -2.61
C MET A 91 -15.44 -12.08 -1.70
N MET A 92 -16.64 -11.68 -2.13
CA MET A 92 -17.55 -10.85 -1.33
C MET A 92 -17.85 -11.52 0.00
N LEU A 93 -18.18 -12.82 -0.01
CA LEU A 93 -18.50 -13.58 1.19
C LEU A 93 -17.30 -13.73 2.14
N ASN A 94 -16.07 -13.89 1.63
CA ASN A 94 -14.85 -13.88 2.46
C ASN A 94 -14.70 -12.56 3.21
N ILE A 95 -14.85 -11.42 2.52
CA ILE A 95 -14.78 -10.09 3.15
C ILE A 95 -15.93 -9.90 4.14
N VAL A 96 -17.14 -10.30 3.75
CA VAL A 96 -18.36 -10.14 4.56
C VAL A 96 -18.25 -10.89 5.88
N HIS A 97 -17.61 -12.06 5.87
CA HIS A 97 -17.48 -12.92 7.04
C HIS A 97 -16.18 -12.71 7.84
N GLY A 98 -15.30 -11.81 7.41
CA GLY A 98 -14.06 -11.50 8.12
C GLY A 98 -12.91 -12.45 7.81
N ALA A 99 -13.03 -13.27 6.77
CA ALA A 99 -11.98 -14.17 6.29
C ALA A 99 -11.00 -13.41 5.37
N PHE A 100 -10.40 -12.34 5.90
CA PHE A 100 -9.54 -11.42 5.14
C PHE A 100 -8.26 -12.09 4.65
N GLU A 101 -7.84 -13.18 5.28
CA GLU A 101 -6.69 -13.99 4.85
C GLU A 101 -6.88 -14.67 3.49
N LYS A 102 -8.14 -14.84 3.05
CA LYS A 102 -8.49 -15.38 1.74
C LYS A 102 -8.65 -14.30 0.67
N VAL A 103 -8.56 -13.03 1.04
CA VAL A 103 -8.68 -11.89 0.12
C VAL A 103 -7.28 -11.52 -0.38
N PRO A 104 -7.05 -11.47 -1.69
CA PRO A 104 -5.72 -11.23 -2.24
C PRO A 104 -5.31 -9.75 -2.10
N GLU A 105 -4.05 -9.51 -1.74
CA GLU A 105 -3.49 -8.15 -1.66
C GLU A 105 -3.32 -7.52 -3.05
N LYS A 106 -3.12 -8.35 -4.07
CA LYS A 106 -3.03 -7.96 -5.47
C LYS A 106 -4.02 -8.78 -6.28
N ILE A 107 -4.73 -8.11 -7.18
CA ILE A 107 -5.80 -8.71 -7.97
C ILE A 107 -5.61 -8.29 -9.43
N GLU A 108 -5.86 -9.21 -10.34
CA GLU A 108 -5.79 -8.93 -11.77
C GLU A 108 -6.97 -8.05 -12.20
N LEU A 109 -6.76 -7.21 -13.23
CA LEU A 109 -7.76 -6.21 -13.64
C LEU A 109 -9.14 -6.82 -13.94
N THR A 110 -9.18 -7.93 -14.68
CA THR A 110 -10.45 -8.58 -15.05
C THR A 110 -11.17 -9.14 -13.82
N GLU A 111 -10.43 -9.73 -12.88
CA GLU A 111 -10.99 -10.28 -11.65
C GLU A 111 -11.56 -9.15 -10.77
N LEU A 112 -10.81 -8.06 -10.60
CA LEU A 112 -11.26 -6.88 -9.88
C LEU A 112 -12.50 -6.26 -10.51
N TYR A 113 -12.53 -6.12 -11.84
CA TYR A 113 -13.72 -5.63 -12.54
C TYR A 113 -14.94 -6.52 -12.24
N THR A 114 -14.81 -7.85 -12.39
CA THR A 114 -15.93 -8.76 -12.13
C THR A 114 -16.39 -8.76 -10.67
N PHE A 115 -15.47 -8.55 -9.73
CA PHE A 115 -15.79 -8.41 -8.32
C PHE A 115 -16.55 -7.11 -8.05
N LEU A 116 -16.10 -5.99 -8.62
CA LEU A 116 -16.76 -4.70 -8.48
C LEU A 116 -18.15 -4.67 -9.12
N VAL A 117 -18.39 -5.42 -10.20
CA VAL A 117 -19.74 -5.59 -10.77
C VAL A 117 -20.68 -6.21 -9.74
N VAL A 118 -20.22 -7.21 -8.99
CA VAL A 118 -21.03 -7.84 -7.93
C VAL A 118 -21.21 -6.89 -6.76
N THR A 119 -20.16 -6.19 -6.30
CA THR A 119 -20.32 -5.26 -5.17
C THR A 119 -21.19 -4.06 -5.50
N GLU A 120 -21.16 -3.57 -6.74
CA GLU A 120 -22.07 -2.51 -7.20
C GLU A 120 -23.52 -3.03 -7.27
N LYS A 121 -23.76 -4.20 -7.89
CA LYS A 121 -25.08 -4.85 -7.97
C LYS A 121 -25.76 -4.97 -6.60
N TYR A 122 -24.97 -5.25 -5.56
CA TYR A 122 -25.47 -5.43 -4.20
C TYR A 122 -25.26 -4.21 -3.29
N ASP A 123 -24.85 -3.05 -3.80
CA ASP A 123 -24.57 -1.84 -3.00
C ASP A 123 -23.67 -2.13 -1.78
N ALA A 124 -22.50 -2.69 -2.08
CA ALA A 124 -21.52 -3.20 -1.12
C ALA A 124 -20.06 -2.83 -1.48
N THR A 125 -19.83 -1.90 -2.41
CA THR A 125 -18.47 -1.51 -2.84
C THR A 125 -17.61 -0.97 -1.67
N ASN A 126 -18.24 -0.39 -0.64
CA ASN A 126 -17.55 0.07 0.57
C ASN A 126 -16.75 -1.03 1.31
N ILE A 127 -17.07 -2.31 1.11
CA ILE A 127 -16.30 -3.42 1.70
C ILE A 127 -14.89 -3.52 1.13
N THR A 128 -14.64 -2.92 -0.04
CA THR A 128 -13.34 -2.92 -0.72
C THR A 128 -12.36 -1.91 -0.13
N ARG A 129 -12.83 -0.96 0.68
CA ARG A 129 -12.05 0.15 1.25
C ARG A 129 -10.66 -0.25 1.80
N PRO A 130 -10.48 -1.37 2.53
CA PRO A 130 -9.17 -1.75 3.03
C PRO A 130 -8.14 -2.07 1.93
N TRP A 131 -8.60 -2.56 0.77
CA TRP A 131 -7.73 -2.99 -0.34
C TRP A 131 -7.73 -2.04 -1.53
N ALA A 132 -8.74 -1.17 -1.66
CA ALA A 132 -8.99 -0.35 -2.84
C ALA A 132 -7.75 0.39 -3.36
N LYS A 133 -6.94 0.98 -2.46
CA LYS A 133 -5.69 1.67 -2.82
C LYS A 133 -4.65 0.72 -3.42
N GLY A 134 -4.41 -0.43 -2.78
CA GLY A 134 -3.44 -1.42 -3.26
C GLY A 134 -3.88 -2.08 -4.57
N TRP A 135 -5.16 -2.39 -4.69
CA TRP A 135 -5.77 -2.92 -5.92
C TRP A 135 -5.69 -1.93 -7.07
N MET A 136 -6.05 -0.66 -6.86
CA MET A 136 -5.90 0.39 -7.89
C MET A 136 -4.45 0.56 -8.32
N GLU A 137 -3.50 0.60 -7.37
CA GLU A 137 -2.07 0.71 -7.67
C GLU A 137 -1.59 -0.47 -8.54
N GLY A 138 -2.11 -1.67 -8.29
CA GLY A 138 -1.80 -2.87 -9.06
C GLY A 138 -2.30 -2.85 -10.50
N VAL A 139 -3.44 -2.19 -10.78
CA VAL A 139 -4.09 -2.25 -12.10
C VAL A 139 -3.97 -0.98 -12.93
N LYS A 140 -3.63 0.19 -12.34
CA LYS A 140 -3.66 1.50 -13.02
C LYS A 140 -2.79 1.62 -14.27
N THR A 141 -1.81 0.73 -14.45
CA THR A 141 -0.93 0.70 -15.62
C THR A 141 -1.54 -0.06 -16.81
N SER A 142 -2.66 -0.76 -16.62
CA SER A 142 -3.35 -1.60 -17.62
C SER A 142 -4.14 -0.80 -18.66
N MET A 143 -3.56 0.30 -19.16
CA MET A 143 -4.18 1.27 -20.08
C MET A 143 -4.56 0.70 -21.46
N GLN A 144 -4.26 -0.56 -21.74
CA GLN A 144 -4.63 -1.25 -22.97
C GLN A 144 -5.92 -2.08 -22.83
N ASN A 145 -6.46 -2.20 -21.61
CA ASN A 145 -7.67 -2.95 -21.33
C ASN A 145 -8.77 -1.98 -20.85
N PRO A 146 -9.88 -1.84 -21.59
CA PRO A 146 -10.90 -0.85 -21.28
C PRO A 146 -11.67 -1.12 -19.98
N LEU A 147 -11.59 -2.33 -19.40
CA LEU A 147 -12.15 -2.62 -18.08
C LEU A 147 -11.58 -1.72 -16.98
N LEU A 148 -10.36 -1.21 -17.15
CA LEU A 148 -9.73 -0.26 -16.22
C LEU A 148 -10.59 1.00 -16.01
N LEU A 149 -11.32 1.43 -17.04
CA LEU A 149 -12.22 2.56 -16.97
C LEU A 149 -13.30 2.35 -15.90
N GLY A 150 -13.93 1.17 -15.90
CA GLY A 150 -14.99 0.86 -14.95
C GLY A 150 -14.48 0.62 -13.54
N VAL A 151 -13.31 -0.02 -13.40
CA VAL A 151 -12.65 -0.16 -12.09
C VAL A 151 -12.31 1.21 -11.48
N ALA A 152 -11.72 2.11 -12.27
CA ALA A 152 -11.39 3.45 -11.81
C ALA A 152 -12.65 4.28 -11.48
N TYR A 153 -13.72 4.10 -12.25
CA TYR A 153 -15.01 4.75 -11.99
C TYR A 153 -15.61 4.28 -10.65
N GLU A 154 -15.69 2.97 -10.44
CA GLU A 154 -16.34 2.39 -9.27
C GLU A 154 -15.56 2.62 -7.98
N LEU A 155 -14.23 2.55 -8.03
CA LEU A 155 -13.38 2.84 -6.86
C LEU A 155 -13.20 4.35 -6.62
N GLY A 156 -13.46 5.20 -7.61
CA GLY A 156 -13.34 6.66 -7.49
C GLY A 156 -11.95 7.22 -7.81
N ASP A 157 -11.11 6.50 -8.56
CA ASP A 157 -9.81 7.01 -9.02
C ASP A 157 -10.00 7.95 -10.22
N TYR A 158 -10.20 9.23 -9.93
CA TYR A 158 -10.44 10.26 -10.95
C TYR A 158 -9.33 10.35 -12.01
N GLN A 159 -8.07 10.26 -11.59
CA GLN A 159 -6.93 10.45 -12.49
C GLN A 159 -6.86 9.33 -13.51
N THR A 160 -6.98 8.09 -13.05
CA THR A 160 -6.97 6.89 -13.88
C THR A 160 -8.21 6.85 -14.78
N PHE A 161 -9.39 7.18 -14.24
CA PHE A 161 -10.64 7.26 -15.01
C PHE A 161 -10.50 8.24 -16.17
N ASN A 162 -10.08 9.48 -15.91
CA ASN A 162 -9.97 10.51 -16.95
C ASN A 162 -8.90 10.16 -17.99
N ALA A 163 -7.75 9.64 -17.54
CA ALA A 163 -6.69 9.20 -18.45
C ALA A 163 -7.18 8.08 -19.39
N MET A 164 -7.88 7.08 -18.83
CA MET A 164 -8.38 5.96 -19.62
C MET A 164 -9.52 6.37 -20.55
N ALA A 165 -10.44 7.21 -20.10
CA ALA A 165 -11.52 7.74 -20.93
C ALA A 165 -10.97 8.52 -22.15
N MET A 166 -10.00 9.41 -21.93
CA MET A 166 -9.33 10.16 -23.00
C MET A 166 -8.56 9.26 -23.96
N LYS A 167 -7.91 8.20 -23.44
CA LYS A 167 -7.24 7.21 -24.29
C LYS A 167 -8.25 6.47 -25.16
N ILE A 168 -9.36 6.01 -24.60
CA ILE A 168 -10.44 5.35 -25.35
C ILE A 168 -10.98 6.28 -26.44
N ALA A 169 -11.30 7.54 -26.11
CA ALA A 169 -11.85 8.50 -27.07
C ALA A 169 -10.93 8.83 -28.25
N THR A 170 -9.62 8.76 -28.04
CA THR A 170 -8.62 9.10 -29.06
C THR A 170 -8.22 7.88 -29.90
N GLU A 171 -8.25 6.68 -29.33
CA GLU A 171 -7.80 5.44 -29.97
C GLU A 171 -8.95 4.54 -30.44
N CYS A 172 -10.20 4.83 -30.07
CA CYS A 172 -11.35 4.08 -30.57
C CYS A 172 -11.55 4.25 -32.09
N HIS A 173 -12.04 3.20 -32.71
CA HIS A 173 -12.30 3.12 -34.15
C HIS A 173 -13.55 2.29 -34.40
N LEU A 174 -14.03 2.29 -35.65
CA LEU A 174 -15.19 1.50 -36.05
C LEU A 174 -14.72 0.18 -36.65
N ASP A 175 -15.33 -0.93 -36.22
CA ASP A 175 -15.13 -2.23 -36.85
C ASP A 175 -15.97 -2.38 -38.14
N HIS A 176 -16.06 -3.59 -38.68
CA HIS A 176 -16.84 -3.87 -39.89
C HIS A 176 -18.36 -3.76 -39.66
N GLU A 177 -18.82 -3.97 -38.42
CA GLU A 177 -20.23 -3.88 -38.01
C GLU A 177 -20.63 -2.46 -37.60
N GLU A 178 -19.71 -1.49 -37.72
CA GLU A 178 -19.88 -0.10 -37.28
C GLU A 178 -20.00 0.05 -35.76
N ASP A 179 -19.53 -0.96 -35.01
CA ASP A 179 -19.39 -0.87 -33.56
C ASP A 179 -18.12 -0.08 -33.19
N LEU A 180 -18.21 0.70 -32.12
CA LEU A 180 -17.06 1.37 -31.54
C LEU A 180 -16.18 0.37 -30.78
N VAL A 181 -14.93 0.21 -31.23
CA VAL A 181 -13.97 -0.73 -30.67
C VAL A 181 -12.71 -0.03 -30.17
N PHE A 182 -12.03 -0.63 -29.19
CA PHE A 182 -10.77 -0.16 -28.61
C PHE A 182 -9.74 -1.28 -28.58
N GLY A 183 -8.49 -0.99 -28.93
CA GLY A 183 -7.41 -1.97 -28.96
C GLY A 183 -6.37 -1.70 -30.05
N PHE A 184 -5.48 -2.67 -30.29
CA PHE A 184 -4.37 -2.53 -31.23
C PHE A 184 -4.59 -3.42 -32.46
N ALA A 185 -4.60 -2.80 -33.63
CA ALA A 185 -4.48 -3.48 -34.91
C ALA A 185 -3.00 -3.48 -35.32
N GLY A 186 -2.29 -4.58 -35.03
CA GLY A 186 -0.90 -4.74 -35.44
C GLY A 186 -0.78 -5.40 -36.81
N GLU A 187 0.11 -4.93 -37.66
CA GLU A 187 0.42 -5.59 -38.94
C GLU A 187 1.09 -6.98 -38.76
N ASN A 188 1.65 -7.30 -37.58
CA ASN A 188 2.42 -8.53 -37.31
C ASN A 188 2.21 -9.15 -35.89
N ARG A 189 1.12 -8.82 -35.17
CA ARG A 189 0.73 -9.46 -33.89
C ARG A 189 -0.77 -9.76 -33.93
N GLU A 190 -1.23 -10.76 -33.17
CA GLU A 190 -2.67 -11.03 -32.99
C GLU A 190 -3.40 -9.70 -32.67
N SER A 191 -4.34 -9.31 -33.53
CA SER A 191 -5.11 -8.08 -33.34
C SER A 191 -6.02 -8.24 -32.12
N TYR A 192 -5.81 -7.40 -31.10
CA TYR A 192 -6.74 -7.32 -29.97
C TYR A 192 -7.68 -6.15 -30.19
N THR A 193 -8.96 -6.44 -30.36
CA THR A 193 -10.04 -5.46 -30.43
C THR A 193 -11.12 -5.79 -29.42
N TYR A 194 -11.50 -4.82 -28.60
CA TYR A 194 -12.57 -4.93 -27.63
C TYR A 194 -13.76 -4.09 -28.09
N LYS A 195 -14.94 -4.69 -28.19
CA LYS A 195 -16.19 -3.97 -28.48
C LYS A 195 -16.60 -3.18 -27.25
N LEU A 196 -16.53 -1.85 -27.32
CA LEU A 196 -16.80 -0.99 -26.16
C LEU A 196 -18.25 -1.11 -25.67
N LYS A 197 -19.17 -1.51 -26.54
CA LYS A 197 -20.56 -1.84 -26.17
C LYS A 197 -20.71 -3.04 -25.25
N ASN A 198 -19.65 -3.80 -24.96
CA ASN A 198 -19.63 -4.89 -23.99
C ASN A 198 -19.16 -4.42 -22.60
N LEU A 199 -18.87 -3.13 -22.41
CA LEU A 199 -18.69 -2.54 -21.09
C LEU A 199 -20.08 -2.20 -20.54
N ASP A 200 -20.81 -3.22 -20.13
CA ASP A 200 -22.23 -3.08 -19.79
C ASP A 200 -22.42 -2.58 -18.35
N CYS A 201 -21.36 -2.64 -17.54
CA CYS A 201 -21.39 -2.34 -16.11
C CYS A 201 -20.26 -1.39 -15.71
N LEU A 202 -20.45 -0.71 -14.58
CA LEU A 202 -19.46 0.19 -13.95
C LEU A 202 -19.01 1.35 -14.84
N ILE A 203 -19.84 1.80 -15.79
CA ILE A 203 -19.55 2.97 -16.60
C ILE A 203 -20.68 4.00 -16.48
N PRO A 204 -20.36 5.31 -16.46
CA PRO A 204 -21.39 6.34 -16.43
C PRO A 204 -22.24 6.38 -17.71
N ASP A 205 -23.52 6.70 -17.54
CA ASP A 205 -24.46 6.88 -18.64
C ASP A 205 -23.99 7.94 -19.65
N GLY A 206 -24.00 7.55 -20.94
CA GLY A 206 -23.60 8.39 -22.06
C GLY A 206 -22.09 8.44 -22.33
N LEU A 207 -21.27 7.69 -21.59
CA LEU A 207 -19.81 7.71 -21.77
C LEU A 207 -19.37 7.24 -23.17
N LEU A 208 -20.03 6.22 -23.72
CA LEU A 208 -19.73 5.73 -25.07
C LEU A 208 -20.15 6.76 -26.14
N ASP A 209 -21.27 7.45 -25.92
CA ASP A 209 -21.71 8.54 -26.79
C ASP A 209 -20.75 9.73 -26.74
N ASP A 210 -20.27 10.08 -25.54
CA ASP A 210 -19.24 11.09 -25.33
C ASP A 210 -17.96 10.68 -26.08
N ALA A 211 -17.49 9.43 -25.94
CA ALA A 211 -16.31 8.95 -26.65
C ALA A 211 -16.47 9.03 -28.18
N ALA A 212 -17.64 8.64 -28.72
CA ALA A 212 -17.95 8.75 -30.14
C ALA A 212 -17.99 10.22 -30.61
N SER A 213 -18.59 11.11 -29.81
CA SER A 213 -18.69 12.55 -30.07
C SER A 213 -17.32 13.23 -30.06
N ILE A 214 -16.46 12.88 -29.09
CA ILE A 214 -15.08 13.37 -29.00
C ILE A 214 -14.26 12.88 -30.19
N ARG A 215 -14.33 11.59 -30.52
CA ARG A 215 -13.68 11.05 -31.72
C ARG A 215 -14.09 11.86 -32.95
N LYS A 216 -15.40 12.05 -33.17
CA LYS A 216 -15.91 12.83 -34.31
C LYS A 216 -15.39 14.27 -34.32
N THR A 217 -15.40 14.95 -33.18
CA THR A 217 -14.92 16.34 -33.04
C THR A 217 -13.44 16.46 -33.39
N LEU A 218 -12.62 15.51 -32.92
CA LEU A 218 -11.19 15.46 -33.24
C LEU A 218 -10.95 15.19 -34.74
N LEU A 219 -11.71 14.28 -35.34
CA LEU A 219 -11.63 14.01 -36.77
C LEU A 219 -11.99 15.24 -37.62
N ILE A 220 -13.05 15.97 -37.25
CA ILE A 220 -13.45 17.23 -37.91
C ILE A 220 -12.30 18.24 -37.82
N ALA A 221 -11.81 18.52 -36.60
CA ALA A 221 -10.75 19.51 -36.39
C ALA A 221 -9.48 19.20 -37.19
N MET A 222 -9.16 17.91 -37.36
CA MET A 222 -8.02 17.44 -38.14
C MET A 222 -8.26 17.50 -39.66
N LEU A 223 -9.45 17.08 -40.14
CA LEU A 223 -9.74 16.98 -41.57
C LEU A 223 -10.16 18.29 -42.22
N ASP A 224 -10.81 19.20 -41.48
CA ASP A 224 -11.34 20.47 -41.98
C ASP A 224 -10.33 21.28 -42.82
N PRO A 225 -9.07 21.48 -42.42
CA PRO A 225 -8.09 22.20 -43.24
C PRO A 225 -7.87 21.55 -44.61
N TYR A 226 -7.83 20.21 -44.65
CA TYR A 226 -7.59 19.43 -45.88
C TYR A 226 -8.85 19.35 -46.75
N LEU A 227 -10.04 19.29 -46.15
CA LEU A 227 -11.31 19.34 -46.86
C LEU A 227 -11.54 20.71 -47.51
N ASN A 228 -11.21 21.79 -46.79
CA ASN A 228 -11.23 23.15 -47.34
C ASN A 228 -10.23 23.29 -48.50
N LEU A 229 -9.03 22.73 -48.37
CA LEU A 229 -8.03 22.70 -49.44
C LEU A 229 -8.53 21.92 -50.65
N TYR A 230 -9.11 20.73 -50.46
CA TYR A 230 -9.69 19.93 -51.54
C TYR A 230 -10.81 20.68 -52.26
N GLY A 231 -11.74 21.31 -51.51
CA GLY A 231 -12.82 22.11 -52.09
C GLY A 231 -12.31 23.29 -52.93
N ALA A 232 -11.30 24.00 -52.43
CA ALA A 232 -10.66 25.10 -53.14
C ALA A 232 -9.99 24.64 -54.45
N LEU A 233 -9.28 23.51 -54.42
CA LEU A 233 -8.57 22.95 -55.59
C LEU A 233 -9.51 22.29 -56.61
N LYS A 234 -10.65 21.75 -56.17
CA LYS A 234 -11.65 21.12 -57.05
C LYS A 234 -12.43 22.14 -57.88
N GLY A 235 -12.68 23.33 -57.31
CA GLY A 235 -13.59 24.33 -57.88
C GLY A 235 -12.96 25.66 -58.28
N GLY A 236 -11.67 25.90 -58.03
CA GLY A 236 -11.03 27.19 -58.27
C GLY A 236 -9.52 27.13 -58.46
N ASP A 237 -8.93 28.30 -58.74
CA ASP A 237 -7.49 28.51 -58.89
C ASP A 237 -6.94 29.16 -57.60
N ARG A 238 -6.17 28.41 -56.80
CA ARG A 238 -5.53 28.89 -55.55
C ARG A 238 -4.18 29.53 -55.85
N CYS A 239 -3.37 28.90 -56.69
CA CYS A 239 -2.03 29.36 -56.99
C CYS A 239 -2.06 30.44 -58.11
N MET A 240 -1.42 31.58 -57.87
CA MET A 240 -1.36 32.65 -58.88
C MET A 240 -0.35 32.32 -59.99
N SER A 241 -0.74 32.56 -61.24
CA SER A 241 0.14 32.47 -62.40
C SER A 241 1.02 33.73 -62.54
N SER A 242 2.27 33.54 -62.95
CA SER A 242 3.17 34.66 -63.30
C SER A 242 2.84 35.17 -64.71
N PRO A 243 3.06 36.47 -65.01
CA PRO A 243 3.00 36.99 -66.37
C PRO A 243 3.87 36.22 -67.38
N GLY A 244 4.97 35.60 -66.92
CA GLY A 244 5.87 34.77 -67.73
C GLY A 244 5.50 33.28 -67.80
N ASP A 245 4.55 32.81 -66.99
CA ASP A 245 3.99 31.45 -67.06
C ASP A 245 2.50 31.47 -66.67
N PRO A 246 1.61 31.77 -67.64
CA PRO A 246 0.17 31.85 -67.42
C PRO A 246 -0.46 30.53 -66.94
N SER A 247 0.21 29.40 -67.16
CA SER A 247 -0.26 28.05 -66.82
C SER A 247 0.28 27.54 -65.47
N GLY A 248 1.28 28.22 -64.90
CA GLY A 248 2.02 27.75 -63.73
C GLY A 248 1.15 27.51 -62.50
N GLY A 249 0.21 28.42 -62.23
CA GLY A 249 -0.73 28.29 -61.11
C GLY A 249 -1.63 27.06 -61.24
N LYS A 250 -2.25 26.85 -62.40
CA LYS A 250 -3.12 25.71 -62.68
C LYS A 250 -2.39 24.37 -62.61
N ARG A 251 -1.16 24.33 -63.11
CA ARG A 251 -0.32 23.13 -63.01
C ARG A 251 0.04 22.84 -61.54
N CYS A 252 0.32 23.87 -60.75
CA CYS A 252 0.63 23.76 -59.32
C CYS A 252 -0.56 23.20 -58.54
N ASP A 253 -1.76 23.75 -58.77
CA ASP A 253 -2.99 23.30 -58.13
C ASP A 253 -3.36 21.86 -58.55
N SER A 254 -3.13 21.49 -59.81
CA SER A 254 -3.35 20.11 -60.28
C SER A 254 -2.40 19.09 -59.63
N LEU A 255 -1.12 19.45 -59.47
CA LEU A 255 -0.14 18.60 -58.78
C LEU A 255 -0.46 18.47 -57.29
N LEU A 256 -0.85 19.57 -56.65
CA LEU A 256 -1.25 19.58 -55.25
C LEU A 256 -2.53 18.77 -55.02
N LEU A 257 -3.55 18.91 -55.88
CA LEU A 257 -4.78 18.13 -55.80
C LEU A 257 -4.51 16.64 -55.98
N GLY A 258 -3.70 16.28 -56.98
CA GLY A 258 -3.31 14.89 -57.23
C GLY A 258 -2.50 14.29 -56.08
N SER A 259 -1.54 15.04 -55.53
CA SER A 259 -0.78 14.60 -54.35
C SER A 259 -1.64 14.49 -53.10
N LEU A 260 -2.55 15.44 -52.85
CA LEU A 260 -3.48 15.40 -51.73
C LEU A 260 -4.37 14.15 -51.76
N ILE A 261 -5.07 13.91 -52.89
CA ILE A 261 -5.94 12.72 -53.03
C ILE A 261 -5.12 11.45 -52.88
N LYS A 262 -3.95 11.38 -53.54
CA LYS A 262 -3.08 10.20 -53.49
C LYS A 262 -2.58 9.93 -52.06
N SER A 263 -2.10 10.95 -51.34
CA SER A 263 -1.52 10.80 -50.01
C SER A 263 -2.54 10.39 -48.94
N PHE A 264 -3.83 10.73 -49.09
CA PHE A 264 -4.89 10.22 -48.22
C PHE A 264 -5.40 8.83 -48.66
N ALA A 265 -5.48 8.57 -49.97
CA ALA A 265 -5.88 7.27 -50.49
C ALA A 265 -4.89 6.16 -50.11
N THR A 266 -3.58 6.44 -50.06
CA THR A 266 -2.57 5.48 -49.57
C THR A 266 -2.73 5.14 -48.08
N GLN A 267 -3.51 5.92 -47.34
CA GLN A 267 -3.82 5.73 -45.92
C GLN A 267 -5.26 5.25 -45.71
N ASN A 268 -5.90 4.72 -46.76
CA ASN A 268 -7.30 4.25 -46.77
C ASN A 268 -8.32 5.32 -46.35
N LEU A 269 -8.04 6.60 -46.61
CA LEU A 269 -8.96 7.71 -46.36
C LEU A 269 -9.40 8.32 -47.70
N ASP A 270 -10.70 8.26 -47.98
CA ASP A 270 -11.27 8.84 -49.19
C ASP A 270 -11.79 10.27 -48.93
N LEU A 271 -10.98 11.27 -49.32
CA LEU A 271 -11.37 12.69 -49.28
C LEU A 271 -12.48 13.04 -50.29
N THR A 272 -12.76 12.18 -51.26
CA THR A 272 -13.76 12.43 -52.31
C THR A 272 -15.16 11.95 -51.94
N ALA A 273 -15.28 11.22 -50.83
CA ALA A 273 -16.56 10.80 -50.26
C ALA A 273 -17.47 12.00 -49.94
N ASN A 274 -18.79 11.76 -49.93
CA ASN A 274 -19.77 12.80 -49.58
C ASN A 274 -19.56 13.36 -48.16
N ASP A 275 -19.13 12.52 -47.23
CA ASP A 275 -18.76 12.89 -45.86
C ASP A 275 -17.51 12.09 -45.45
N PRO A 276 -16.30 12.64 -45.71
CA PRO A 276 -15.04 11.95 -45.41
C PRO A 276 -14.84 11.67 -43.92
N VAL A 277 -15.41 12.51 -43.04
CA VAL A 277 -15.34 12.31 -41.58
C VAL A 277 -16.16 11.08 -41.18
N LYS A 278 -17.39 10.96 -41.70
CA LYS A 278 -18.26 9.81 -41.44
C LYS A 278 -17.74 8.53 -42.09
N ALA A 279 -17.12 8.62 -43.28
CA ALA A 279 -16.56 7.48 -43.98
C ALA A 279 -15.30 6.92 -43.29
N TYR A 280 -14.58 7.75 -42.54
CA TYR A 280 -13.35 7.34 -41.86
C TYR A 280 -13.64 6.41 -40.67
N ARG A 281 -13.17 5.15 -40.78
CA ARG A 281 -13.32 4.13 -39.73
C ARG A 281 -12.22 4.13 -38.68
N GLY A 282 -11.04 4.69 -38.98
CA GLY A 282 -9.87 4.67 -38.09
C GLY A 282 -10.01 5.54 -36.82
N SER A 283 -8.98 5.54 -35.99
CA SER A 283 -8.93 6.32 -34.76
C SER A 283 -8.40 7.74 -34.97
N ALA A 284 -8.72 8.65 -34.06
CA ALA A 284 -8.19 10.01 -34.10
C ALA A 284 -6.66 10.04 -33.95
N SER A 285 -6.10 9.19 -33.08
CA SER A 285 -4.66 9.03 -32.92
C SER A 285 -3.97 8.50 -34.19
N HIS A 286 -4.61 7.56 -34.90
CA HIS A 286 -4.08 7.09 -36.17
C HIS A 286 -4.08 8.21 -37.23
N LEU A 287 -5.21 8.93 -37.38
CA LEU A 287 -5.30 10.05 -38.32
C LEU A 287 -4.26 11.13 -38.03
N GLN A 288 -4.04 11.46 -36.76
CA GLN A 288 -3.01 12.40 -36.34
C GLN A 288 -1.61 11.94 -36.80
N SER A 289 -1.30 10.65 -36.62
CA SER A 289 -0.02 10.07 -37.05
C SER A 289 0.16 10.11 -38.57
N VAL A 290 -0.93 9.93 -39.33
CA VAL A 290 -0.97 10.07 -40.78
C VAL A 290 -0.68 11.51 -41.17
N MET A 291 -1.35 12.48 -40.54
CA MET A 291 -1.21 13.90 -40.87
C MET A 291 0.19 14.45 -40.66
N LEU A 292 0.90 13.99 -39.62
CA LEU A 292 2.29 14.36 -39.37
C LEU A 292 3.27 13.81 -40.44
N LYS A 293 2.87 12.81 -41.21
CA LYS A 293 3.68 12.16 -42.25
C LYS A 293 3.21 12.48 -43.67
N LEU A 294 2.16 13.29 -43.84
CA LEU A 294 1.64 13.62 -45.16
C LEU A 294 2.64 14.48 -45.93
N GLU A 295 3.08 13.95 -47.07
CA GLU A 295 3.83 14.71 -48.07
C GLU A 295 2.86 15.21 -49.14
N LEU A 296 2.85 16.53 -49.34
CA LEU A 296 2.12 17.22 -50.40
C LEU A 296 3.13 17.88 -51.33
N TYR A 297 2.85 17.85 -52.62
CA TYR A 297 3.78 18.33 -53.64
C TYR A 297 3.17 19.51 -54.40
N THR A 298 3.97 20.56 -54.56
CA THR A 298 3.69 21.70 -55.43
C THR A 298 4.76 21.77 -56.52
N ILE A 299 4.52 22.53 -57.59
CA ILE A 299 5.54 22.71 -58.65
C ILE A 299 6.77 23.48 -58.13
N HIS A 300 6.67 24.03 -56.92
CA HIS A 300 7.71 24.81 -56.27
C HIS A 300 8.54 24.02 -55.25
N SER A 301 8.23 22.73 -55.03
CA SER A 301 8.95 21.84 -54.11
C SER A 301 10.39 21.59 -54.62
N GLY A 302 11.37 22.37 -54.13
CA GLY A 302 12.79 22.20 -54.48
C GLY A 302 13.71 23.43 -54.40
N TYR A 303 13.20 24.64 -54.14
CA TYR A 303 13.99 25.89 -54.23
C TYR A 303 14.04 26.78 -52.97
N ALA A 304 13.79 26.26 -51.76
CA ALA A 304 13.76 27.08 -50.54
C ALA A 304 14.63 26.53 -49.40
N HIS A 305 15.63 27.31 -48.98
CA HIS A 305 16.27 27.19 -47.67
C HIS A 305 15.34 27.74 -46.57
N PRO A 306 15.46 27.25 -45.32
CA PRO A 306 14.58 27.66 -44.23
C PRO A 306 14.92 29.08 -43.78
N THR A 307 14.01 30.03 -43.97
CA THR A 307 14.07 31.32 -43.27
C THR A 307 13.09 31.28 -42.10
N THR A 308 13.65 31.23 -40.90
CA THR A 308 12.98 31.47 -39.62
C THR A 308 12.38 32.88 -39.61
N SER A 309 11.06 33.00 -39.76
CA SER A 309 10.32 34.14 -39.21
C SER A 309 9.03 33.66 -38.55
N SER A 310 8.95 33.96 -37.27
CA SER A 310 7.79 33.75 -36.39
C SER A 310 6.59 34.53 -36.92
N PHE A 311 5.47 33.84 -37.17
CA PHE A 311 4.16 34.47 -37.34
C PHE A 311 3.36 34.35 -36.03
N SER A 312 2.79 35.46 -35.60
CA SER A 312 1.96 35.61 -34.41
C SER A 312 0.54 35.08 -34.61
N PHE A 313 0.00 34.47 -33.55
CA PHE A 313 -1.31 33.84 -33.46
C PHE A 313 -2.46 34.83 -33.75
N GLY A 314 -3.44 34.43 -34.60
CA GLY A 314 -4.77 35.06 -34.64
C GLY A 314 -5.15 35.94 -35.84
N GLN A 315 -4.45 35.88 -36.98
CA GLN A 315 -4.91 36.55 -38.21
C GLN A 315 -5.29 35.54 -39.31
N THR A 316 -6.53 35.62 -39.79
CA THR A 316 -6.93 35.00 -41.07
C THR A 316 -6.08 35.61 -42.19
N ALA A 317 -5.19 34.82 -42.80
CA ALA A 317 -4.39 35.30 -43.92
C ALA A 317 -5.30 35.70 -45.10
N PRO A 318 -5.11 36.89 -45.70
CA PRO A 318 -5.88 37.29 -46.87
C PRO A 318 -5.51 36.43 -48.09
N SER A 319 -6.52 36.15 -48.91
CA SER A 319 -6.54 35.11 -49.95
C SER A 319 -5.75 35.39 -51.23
N ARG A 320 -4.92 36.44 -51.32
CA ARG A 320 -4.15 36.77 -52.55
C ARG A 320 -2.90 37.60 -52.28
N PHE A 321 -1.68 37.04 -52.33
CA PHE A 321 -0.44 37.83 -52.39
C PHE A 321 0.79 37.10 -52.99
N GLY A 322 1.60 37.89 -53.71
CA GLY A 322 3.08 37.95 -53.62
C GLY A 322 3.94 36.97 -54.43
N PHE A 323 4.69 37.48 -55.41
CA PHE A 323 5.64 36.77 -56.28
C PHE A 323 6.84 36.17 -55.51
N SER A 324 6.73 34.92 -55.05
CA SER A 324 7.89 34.06 -54.76
C SER A 324 7.49 32.58 -54.78
N MET A 325 8.26 31.75 -55.50
CA MET A 325 8.02 30.31 -55.61
C MET A 325 8.06 29.59 -54.25
N SER A 326 8.82 30.08 -53.26
CA SER A 326 8.92 29.45 -51.92
C SER A 326 7.76 29.76 -50.98
N ALA A 327 6.96 30.80 -51.25
CA ALA A 327 5.91 31.26 -50.33
C ALA A 327 4.66 30.36 -50.36
N CYS A 328 4.32 29.79 -51.51
CA CYS A 328 3.15 28.91 -51.67
C CYS A 328 3.24 27.65 -50.80
N GLU A 329 4.41 27.00 -50.81
CA GLU A 329 4.70 25.81 -50.01
C GLU A 329 4.72 26.13 -48.52
N HIS A 330 5.38 27.22 -48.11
CA HIS A 330 5.47 27.60 -46.70
C HIS A 330 4.10 27.91 -46.09
N VAL A 331 3.24 28.63 -46.81
CA VAL A 331 1.86 28.97 -46.36
C VAL A 331 0.96 27.74 -46.32
N LEU A 332 1.13 26.80 -47.26
CA LEU A 332 0.45 25.50 -47.23
C LEU A 332 0.83 24.75 -45.95
N GLN A 333 2.13 24.60 -45.69
CA GLN A 333 2.65 23.84 -44.56
C GLN A 333 2.27 24.48 -43.21
N SER A 334 2.24 25.82 -43.11
CA SER A 334 1.83 26.51 -41.89
C SER A 334 0.33 26.35 -41.59
N GLY A 335 -0.55 26.50 -42.58
CA GLY A 335 -1.99 26.37 -42.39
C GLY A 335 -2.45 24.95 -42.06
N LEU A 336 -1.77 23.94 -42.62
CA LEU A 336 -2.06 22.53 -42.31
C LEU A 336 -1.57 22.13 -40.91
N ARG A 337 -0.40 22.62 -40.48
CA ARG A 337 0.09 22.43 -39.11
C ARG A 337 -0.82 23.06 -38.07
N GLU A 338 -1.36 24.24 -38.36
CA GLU A 338 -2.28 24.94 -37.46
C GLU A 338 -3.53 24.10 -37.16
N GLY A 339 -4.05 23.34 -38.14
CA GLY A 339 -5.18 22.42 -37.91
C GLY A 339 -4.85 21.26 -36.97
N VAL A 340 -3.66 20.66 -37.13
CA VAL A 340 -3.17 19.61 -36.23
C VAL A 340 -2.93 20.17 -34.82
N GLU A 341 -2.36 21.37 -34.71
CA GLU A 341 -2.15 22.07 -33.44
C GLU A 341 -3.48 22.43 -32.75
N ARG A 342 -4.48 22.92 -33.50
CA ARG A 342 -5.83 23.16 -32.98
C ARG A 342 -6.46 21.88 -32.45
N SER A 343 -6.29 20.74 -33.13
CA SER A 343 -6.78 19.45 -32.64
C SER A 343 -6.10 19.00 -31.33
N LEU A 344 -4.79 19.28 -31.19
CA LEU A 344 -4.02 19.02 -29.97
C LEU A 344 -4.47 19.93 -28.81
N MET A 345 -4.70 21.20 -29.09
CA MET A 345 -5.22 22.17 -28.11
C MET A 345 -6.64 21.83 -27.67
N LEU A 346 -7.51 21.44 -28.61
CA LEU A 346 -8.85 20.93 -28.31
C LEU A 346 -8.76 19.70 -27.40
N ARG A 347 -7.90 18.72 -27.73
CA ARG A 347 -7.67 17.54 -26.89
C ARG A 347 -7.23 17.92 -25.46
N GLY A 348 -6.34 18.89 -25.31
CA GLY A 348 -5.86 19.34 -23.99
C GLY A 348 -6.93 20.03 -23.13
N ASN A 349 -7.98 20.59 -23.76
CA ASN A 349 -9.09 21.26 -23.08
C ASN A 349 -10.29 20.35 -22.84
N MET A 350 -10.28 19.12 -23.35
CA MET A 350 -11.37 18.17 -23.18
C MET A 350 -11.25 17.42 -21.84
N SER A 351 -12.39 17.28 -21.16
CA SER A 351 -12.51 16.51 -19.93
C SER A 351 -13.76 15.63 -19.99
N PHE A 352 -13.62 14.36 -19.60
CA PHE A 352 -14.75 13.42 -19.50
C PHE A 352 -15.55 13.57 -18.21
N ALA A 353 -15.06 14.37 -17.27
CA ALA A 353 -15.73 14.62 -16.01
C ALA A 353 -16.82 15.67 -16.18
N GLN A 354 -17.94 15.28 -16.80
CA GLN A 354 -19.20 16.01 -16.64
C GLN A 354 -19.49 16.18 -15.12
N PRO A 355 -20.15 17.26 -14.67
CA PRO A 355 -20.38 17.52 -13.25
C PRO A 355 -20.96 16.32 -12.48
N LYS A 356 -21.93 15.61 -13.08
CA LYS A 356 -22.54 14.39 -12.52
C LYS A 356 -21.54 13.25 -12.26
N HIS A 357 -20.57 13.03 -13.15
CA HIS A 357 -19.55 11.99 -12.97
C HIS A 357 -18.56 12.38 -11.90
N LYS A 358 -18.25 13.68 -11.81
CA LYS A 358 -17.35 14.22 -10.80
C LYS A 358 -17.93 14.06 -9.39
N GLU A 359 -19.23 14.26 -9.21
CA GLU A 359 -19.92 14.01 -7.93
C GLU A 359 -19.84 12.55 -7.52
N TYR A 360 -20.19 11.62 -8.41
CA TYR A 360 -20.09 10.18 -8.15
C TYR A 360 -18.66 9.75 -7.81
N LEU A 361 -17.68 10.12 -8.64
CA LEU A 361 -16.27 9.80 -8.41
C LEU A 361 -15.77 10.38 -7.08
N THR A 362 -16.22 11.57 -6.69
CA THR A 362 -15.84 12.17 -5.40
C THR A 362 -16.42 11.37 -4.24
N LYS A 363 -17.68 10.95 -4.34
CA LYS A 363 -18.33 10.08 -3.35
C LYS A 363 -17.56 8.76 -3.22
N GLN A 364 -17.33 8.06 -4.33
CA GLN A 364 -16.59 6.79 -4.32
C GLN A 364 -15.15 6.96 -3.81
N ALA A 365 -14.46 8.05 -4.15
CA ALA A 365 -13.12 8.32 -3.65
C ALA A 365 -13.08 8.47 -2.12
N VAL A 366 -14.10 9.10 -1.53
CA VAL A 366 -14.21 9.21 -0.06
C VAL A 366 -14.54 7.86 0.57
N GLU A 367 -15.47 7.11 -0.01
CA GLU A 367 -15.90 5.80 0.49
C GLU A 367 -14.80 4.74 0.40
N ASN A 368 -14.02 4.74 -0.68
CA ASN A 368 -12.91 3.80 -0.93
C ASN A 368 -11.53 4.36 -0.54
N ASN A 369 -11.49 5.58 0.01
CA ASN A 369 -10.28 6.25 0.47
C ASN A 369 -9.19 6.42 -0.63
N LEU A 370 -9.62 6.85 -1.82
CA LEU A 370 -8.75 7.22 -2.94
C LEU A 370 -8.63 8.75 -3.13
N THR A 371 -9.06 9.55 -2.15
CA THR A 371 -9.05 11.01 -2.26
C THR A 371 -7.64 11.54 -2.51
N TYR A 372 -7.47 12.22 -3.66
CA TYR A 372 -6.34 13.10 -3.92
C TYR A 372 -6.38 14.25 -2.91
N ARG A 373 -5.36 14.37 -2.05
CA ARG A 373 -5.11 15.61 -1.30
C ARG A 373 -4.43 16.56 -2.30
N PRO A 374 -5.08 17.65 -2.75
CA PRO A 374 -4.34 18.66 -3.50
C PRO A 374 -3.22 19.19 -2.62
N PRO A 375 -2.03 19.50 -3.15
CA PRO A 375 -1.05 20.27 -2.39
C PRO A 375 -1.75 21.54 -1.89
N PRO A 376 -1.50 21.96 -0.64
CA PRO A 376 -2.13 23.14 -0.09
C PRO A 376 -1.87 24.31 -1.03
N ILE A 377 -2.95 24.89 -1.56
CA ILE A 377 -2.89 26.16 -2.26
C ILE A 377 -2.42 27.16 -1.20
N MET A 378 -1.20 27.68 -1.38
CA MET A 378 -0.72 28.83 -0.63
C MET A 378 -1.68 30.00 -0.92
N GLY A 379 -2.43 30.42 0.09
CA GLY A 379 -3.27 31.60 0.03
C GLY A 379 -4.62 31.37 0.72
N ASP A 380 -4.64 31.43 2.05
CA ASP A 380 -5.28 32.54 2.74
C ASP A 380 -5.04 32.38 4.25
N SER A 381 -4.35 33.38 4.82
CA SER A 381 -4.07 33.46 6.25
C SER A 381 -5.32 33.96 6.96
N GLU A 382 -6.11 33.05 7.51
CA GLU A 382 -7.07 33.41 8.55
C GLU A 382 -6.47 33.10 9.92
N THR A 383 -6.11 34.17 10.61
CA THR A 383 -5.69 34.20 12.00
C THR A 383 -6.85 33.76 12.92
N PRO A 384 -6.69 32.79 13.81
CA PRO A 384 -7.61 32.59 14.92
C PRO A 384 -7.22 33.53 16.05
N THR A 385 -8.07 34.52 16.34
CA THR A 385 -8.03 35.32 17.56
C THR A 385 -8.35 34.43 18.76
N SER A 386 -7.37 34.32 19.65
CA SER A 386 -7.46 33.72 20.98
C SER A 386 -8.27 34.59 21.94
N GLU A 387 -9.17 34.00 22.71
CA GLU A 387 -9.60 34.49 24.03
C GLU A 387 -10.00 33.29 24.94
N PRO A 388 -9.96 33.44 26.28
CA PRO A 388 -9.19 32.54 27.12
C PRO A 388 -10.02 31.52 27.92
N ALA A 389 -9.28 30.55 28.45
CA ALA A 389 -9.73 29.48 29.33
C ALA A 389 -10.61 29.95 30.50
N ALA A 390 -11.81 29.36 30.61
CA ALA A 390 -12.65 29.43 31.80
C ALA A 390 -12.78 28.04 32.45
N LYS A 391 -12.05 27.92 33.57
CA LYS A 391 -12.33 27.15 34.80
C LYS A 391 -13.06 25.80 34.70
N ARG A 392 -12.31 24.76 35.09
CA ARG A 392 -12.74 23.51 35.73
C ARG A 392 -14.04 23.67 36.55
N GLN A 393 -15.08 22.91 36.20
CA GLN A 393 -16.13 22.51 37.14
C GLN A 393 -15.94 21.03 37.47
N LYS A 394 -15.97 20.75 38.78
CA LYS A 394 -15.77 19.45 39.40
C LYS A 394 -17.16 18.89 39.76
N LEU A 395 -17.42 17.68 39.26
CA LEU A 395 -18.34 16.63 39.73
C LEU A 395 -19.74 17.03 40.23
N GLU A 396 -20.75 16.56 39.48
CA GLU A 396 -21.90 15.88 40.06
C GLU A 396 -22.35 14.74 39.12
N ASP A 397 -22.93 13.73 39.74
CA ASP A 397 -22.90 12.31 39.39
C ASP A 397 -24.09 11.87 38.49
N SER A 398 -23.93 10.70 37.86
CA SER A 398 -24.98 9.83 37.32
C SER A 398 -25.85 10.28 36.13
N GLN A 399 -25.35 10.07 34.91
CA GLN A 399 -26.17 9.68 33.75
C GLN A 399 -25.52 8.51 33.00
N PRO A 400 -26.28 7.50 32.53
CA PRO A 400 -25.73 6.44 31.69
C PRO A 400 -25.25 7.05 30.36
N LYS A 401 -23.94 6.93 30.08
CA LYS A 401 -23.38 7.26 28.76
C LYS A 401 -24.12 6.43 27.72
N THR A 402 -24.70 7.08 26.72
CA THR A 402 -25.37 6.39 25.61
C THR A 402 -24.40 5.41 24.95
N PRO A 403 -24.83 4.17 24.66
CA PRO A 403 -23.96 3.17 24.07
C PRO A 403 -23.51 3.59 22.67
N ILE A 404 -22.25 3.31 22.33
CA ILE A 404 -21.74 3.43 20.97
C ILE A 404 -22.33 2.27 20.17
N ILE A 405 -23.24 2.57 19.25
CA ILE A 405 -23.93 1.58 18.43
C ILE A 405 -23.03 1.19 17.24
N LEU A 406 -22.57 -0.06 17.23
CA LEU A 406 -21.80 -0.64 16.12
C LEU A 406 -22.67 -1.55 15.23
N GLU A 407 -23.74 -2.10 15.79
CA GLU A 407 -24.77 -2.86 15.08
C GLU A 407 -26.15 -2.46 15.62
N GLU A 408 -27.02 -1.96 14.75
CA GLU A 408 -28.39 -1.55 15.10
C GLU A 408 -29.24 -2.74 15.54
N LEU A 409 -29.00 -3.91 14.92
CA LEU A 409 -29.63 -5.18 15.29
C LEU A 409 -28.77 -5.98 16.30
N GLY A 410 -27.98 -5.26 17.09
CA GLY A 410 -27.06 -5.82 18.08
C GLY A 410 -27.81 -6.52 19.20
N ASP A 411 -27.20 -7.56 19.75
CA ASP A 411 -27.79 -8.43 20.77
C ASP A 411 -26.94 -8.50 22.05
N LEU A 412 -25.82 -7.77 22.10
CA LEU A 412 -24.87 -7.78 23.21
C LEU A 412 -24.36 -6.37 23.50
N GLN A 413 -24.30 -6.01 24.79
CA GLN A 413 -23.62 -4.80 25.26
C GLN A 413 -22.29 -5.15 25.91
N LEU A 414 -21.20 -4.55 25.42
CA LEU A 414 -19.88 -4.66 26.05
C LEU A 414 -19.57 -3.40 26.84
N ARG A 415 -19.16 -3.56 28.10
CA ARG A 415 -18.70 -2.48 28.97
C ARG A 415 -17.19 -2.60 29.14
N VAL A 416 -16.44 -1.71 28.49
CA VAL A 416 -14.98 -1.84 28.36
C VAL A 416 -14.26 -0.78 29.18
N GLY A 417 -13.22 -1.17 29.91
CA GLY A 417 -12.25 -0.27 30.52
C GLY A 417 -12.72 0.44 31.78
N SER A 418 -13.51 -0.24 32.63
CA SER A 418 -13.87 0.32 33.96
C SER A 418 -12.62 0.63 34.79
N ASP A 419 -11.55 -0.14 34.64
CA ASP A 419 -10.34 -0.03 35.44
C ASP A 419 -9.40 1.06 34.92
N HIS A 420 -9.58 1.49 33.66
CA HIS A 420 -8.77 2.52 33.00
C HIS A 420 -9.33 3.94 33.14
N ALA A 421 -10.65 4.10 33.16
CA ALA A 421 -11.29 5.41 33.01
C ALA A 421 -12.30 5.79 34.11
N GLY A 422 -12.41 4.99 35.19
CA GLY A 422 -13.40 5.19 36.27
C GLY A 422 -14.86 4.98 35.87
N HIS A 423 -15.16 4.99 34.55
CA HIS A 423 -16.43 4.59 33.96
C HIS A 423 -16.18 3.82 32.66
N PRO A 424 -16.79 2.65 32.46
CA PRO A 424 -16.62 1.88 31.24
C PRO A 424 -17.22 2.59 30.02
N THR A 425 -16.66 2.33 28.85
CA THR A 425 -17.29 2.67 27.57
C THR A 425 -18.23 1.55 27.16
N ILE A 426 -19.48 1.88 26.82
CA ILE A 426 -20.51 0.90 26.47
C ILE A 426 -20.63 0.80 24.94
N PHE A 427 -20.58 -0.41 24.41
CA PHE A 427 -20.73 -0.71 22.98
C PHE A 427 -21.91 -1.65 22.75
N LEU A 428 -22.79 -1.34 21.79
CA LEU A 428 -23.83 -2.27 21.32
C LEU A 428 -23.34 -2.98 20.05
N VAL A 429 -23.21 -4.31 20.14
CA VAL A 429 -22.52 -5.15 19.14
C VAL A 429 -23.32 -6.41 18.79
N CYS A 430 -22.88 -7.10 17.73
CA CYS A 430 -23.40 -8.42 17.36
C CYS A 430 -22.52 -9.54 17.92
N SER A 431 -23.03 -10.30 18.87
CA SER A 431 -22.36 -11.44 19.51
C SER A 431 -21.88 -12.50 18.50
N LYS A 432 -22.68 -12.83 17.48
CA LYS A 432 -22.30 -13.76 16.40
C LYS A 432 -21.11 -13.24 15.59
N THR A 433 -21.03 -11.92 15.37
CA THR A 433 -19.91 -11.30 14.65
C THR A 433 -18.63 -11.45 15.46
N LEU A 434 -18.67 -11.16 16.77
CA LEU A 434 -17.53 -11.36 17.66
C LEU A 434 -17.06 -12.82 17.70
N ALA A 435 -18.00 -13.75 17.85
CA ALA A 435 -17.69 -15.18 17.92
C ALA A 435 -17.14 -15.75 16.60
N ARG A 436 -17.49 -15.16 15.45
CA ARG A 436 -16.89 -15.53 14.17
C ARG A 436 -15.47 -14.98 14.03
N SER A 437 -15.24 -13.76 14.49
CA SER A 437 -13.96 -13.07 14.34
C SER A 437 -12.93 -13.46 15.39
N SER A 438 -13.35 -13.98 16.55
CA SER A 438 -12.46 -14.35 17.66
C SER A 438 -12.87 -15.68 18.29
N PRO A 439 -11.99 -16.70 18.28
CA PRO A 439 -12.21 -17.95 19.01
C PRO A 439 -12.35 -17.74 20.52
N VAL A 440 -11.63 -16.75 21.08
CA VAL A 440 -11.68 -16.40 22.51
C VAL A 440 -13.05 -15.84 22.87
N LEU A 441 -13.54 -14.85 22.12
CA LEU A 441 -14.88 -14.28 22.33
C LEU A 441 -15.98 -15.32 22.08
N LYS A 442 -15.81 -16.22 21.10
CA LYS A 442 -16.74 -17.34 20.89
C LYS A 442 -16.85 -18.21 22.14
N LYS A 443 -15.70 -18.58 22.71
CA LYS A 443 -15.65 -19.42 23.90
C LYS A 443 -16.24 -18.68 25.11
N MET A 444 -15.95 -17.40 25.27
CA MET A 444 -16.49 -16.55 26.34
C MET A 444 -18.01 -16.43 26.27
N LEU A 445 -18.55 -16.08 25.09
CA LEU A 445 -19.97 -15.78 24.90
C LEU A 445 -20.87 -17.03 24.82
N TYR A 446 -20.32 -18.18 24.44
CA TYR A 446 -21.10 -19.39 24.18
C TYR A 446 -20.57 -20.67 24.86
N GLY A 447 -19.44 -20.62 25.56
CA GLY A 447 -18.79 -21.77 26.17
C GLY A 447 -19.20 -22.09 27.61
N GLY A 448 -20.25 -21.45 28.13
CA GLY A 448 -20.78 -21.69 29.49
C GLY A 448 -20.09 -20.92 30.62
N PHE A 449 -19.38 -19.84 30.31
CA PHE A 449 -18.83 -18.90 31.31
C PHE A 449 -19.91 -17.95 31.87
N ALA A 450 -19.58 -17.14 32.87
CA ALA A 450 -20.51 -16.17 33.46
C ALA A 450 -21.00 -15.13 32.43
N GLU A 451 -20.16 -14.80 31.47
CA GLU A 451 -20.39 -13.90 30.35
C GLU A 451 -21.28 -14.54 29.27
N SER A 452 -21.48 -15.86 29.33
CA SER A 452 -22.18 -16.60 28.28
C SER A 452 -23.67 -16.30 28.26
N LEU A 453 -24.27 -16.37 27.06
CA LEU A 453 -25.69 -16.13 26.87
C LEU A 453 -26.55 -17.05 27.76
N SER A 454 -26.13 -18.31 27.95
CA SER A 454 -26.86 -19.28 28.78
C SER A 454 -26.82 -19.00 30.28
N ALA A 455 -25.81 -18.25 30.74
CA ALA A 455 -25.65 -17.87 32.14
C ALA A 455 -26.40 -16.57 32.49
N GLN A 456 -26.86 -15.82 31.48
CA GLN A 456 -27.54 -14.55 31.65
C GLN A 456 -29.06 -14.75 31.70
N GLU A 457 -29.68 -14.40 32.84
CA GLU A 457 -31.08 -14.70 33.16
C GLU A 457 -32.10 -14.01 32.22
N LYS A 458 -31.71 -12.96 31.48
CA LYS A 458 -32.55 -12.25 30.51
C LYS A 458 -31.76 -11.87 29.24
N LYS A 459 -32.25 -12.29 28.08
CA LYS A 459 -31.67 -11.98 26.76
C LYS A 459 -31.71 -10.50 26.39
N GLU A 460 -32.70 -9.74 26.87
CA GLU A 460 -32.85 -8.31 26.57
C GLU A 460 -31.77 -7.44 27.23
N ASP A 461 -31.10 -7.97 28.27
CA ASP A 461 -30.06 -7.28 29.04
C ASP A 461 -28.71 -8.01 28.96
N TRP A 462 -28.38 -8.66 27.83
CA TRP A 462 -27.09 -9.36 27.73
C TRP A 462 -25.93 -8.35 27.75
N VAL A 463 -25.28 -8.24 28.91
CA VAL A 463 -24.15 -7.35 29.18
C VAL A 463 -22.93 -8.17 29.57
N VAL A 464 -21.78 -7.81 29.01
CA VAL A 464 -20.48 -8.37 29.39
C VAL A 464 -19.52 -7.23 29.78
N ASP A 465 -18.94 -7.34 30.97
CA ASP A 465 -17.94 -6.40 31.49
C ASP A 465 -16.52 -6.88 31.12
N LEU A 466 -15.72 -5.99 30.55
CA LEU A 466 -14.33 -6.17 30.14
C LEU A 466 -13.48 -5.08 30.82
N PRO A 467 -13.27 -5.18 32.14
CA PRO A 467 -12.69 -4.11 32.96
C PRO A 467 -11.25 -3.73 32.57
N ASP A 468 -10.46 -4.74 32.23
CA ASP A 468 -9.01 -4.64 31.97
C ASP A 468 -8.67 -4.13 30.56
N ASP A 469 -9.62 -4.09 29.63
CA ASP A 469 -9.35 -3.74 28.23
C ASP A 469 -9.36 -2.22 28.00
N GLU A 470 -8.42 -1.74 27.18
CA GLU A 470 -8.34 -0.32 26.84
C GLU A 470 -9.45 0.04 25.82
N PRO A 471 -10.32 1.03 26.11
CA PRO A 471 -11.50 1.29 25.27
C PRO A 471 -11.23 1.70 23.83
N SER A 472 -10.14 2.39 23.53
CA SER A 472 -9.86 2.96 22.21
C SER A 472 -9.41 1.91 21.19
N SER A 473 -8.46 1.05 21.59
CA SER A 473 -7.95 -0.09 20.84
C SER A 473 -9.03 -1.17 20.67
N PHE A 474 -9.82 -1.43 21.72
CA PHE A 474 -10.95 -2.34 21.64
C PHE A 474 -12.04 -1.80 20.70
N LYS A 475 -12.33 -0.49 20.73
CA LYS A 475 -13.23 0.15 19.76
C LYS A 475 -12.75 -0.03 18.32
N LEU A 476 -11.45 0.12 18.07
CA LEU A 476 -10.88 -0.10 16.75
C LEU A 476 -11.02 -1.56 16.30
N LEU A 477 -10.74 -2.52 17.18
CA LEU A 477 -11.01 -3.95 16.92
C LEU A 477 -12.47 -4.19 16.55
N LEU A 478 -13.41 -3.61 17.30
CA LEU A 478 -14.83 -3.75 17.04
C LEU A 478 -15.26 -3.15 15.70
N HIS A 479 -14.70 -2.00 15.30
CA HIS A 479 -14.94 -1.43 13.97
C HIS A 479 -14.45 -2.36 12.85
N ILE A 480 -13.29 -3.01 13.03
CA ILE A 480 -12.76 -4.00 12.08
C ILE A 480 -13.71 -5.22 12.00
N MET A 481 -14.08 -5.82 13.13
CA MET A 481 -14.97 -6.99 13.19
C MET A 481 -16.35 -6.72 12.56
N HIS A 482 -16.90 -5.52 12.78
CA HIS A 482 -18.21 -5.14 12.24
C HIS A 482 -18.13 -4.65 10.79
N ARG A 483 -16.93 -4.45 10.22
CA ARG A 483 -16.65 -3.88 8.89
C ARG A 483 -17.06 -2.42 8.74
N ASN A 484 -16.96 -1.67 9.84
CA ASN A 484 -17.08 -0.22 9.83
C ASN A 484 -15.74 0.40 9.38
N PHE A 485 -15.25 0.00 8.20
CA PHE A 485 -13.90 0.33 7.71
C PHE A 485 -13.67 1.83 7.49
N SER A 486 -14.73 2.62 7.38
CA SER A 486 -14.64 4.10 7.37
C SER A 486 -14.08 4.67 8.67
N GLN A 487 -14.21 3.94 9.78
CA GLN A 487 -13.70 4.30 11.10
C GLN A 487 -12.32 3.68 11.38
N VAL A 488 -11.76 2.89 10.47
CA VAL A 488 -10.42 2.29 10.59
C VAL A 488 -9.41 3.21 9.89
N PRO A 489 -8.37 3.69 10.59
CA PRO A 489 -7.42 4.62 10.02
C PRO A 489 -6.46 3.90 9.05
N GLN A 490 -6.08 4.59 7.98
CA GLN A 490 -5.13 4.04 6.99
C GLN A 490 -3.67 4.11 7.43
N GLU A 491 -3.39 5.05 8.32
CA GLU A 491 -2.10 5.22 8.98
C GLU A 491 -2.39 5.30 10.48
N ILE A 492 -1.55 4.67 11.29
CA ILE A 492 -1.73 4.53 12.72
C ILE A 492 -0.42 4.89 13.42
N SER A 493 -0.49 5.50 14.60
CA SER A 493 0.73 5.71 15.40
C SER A 493 1.24 4.38 15.93
N LEU A 494 2.54 4.30 16.21
CA LEU A 494 3.13 3.09 16.78
C LEU A 494 2.47 2.71 18.12
N GLU A 495 2.24 3.67 19.00
CA GLU A 495 1.55 3.47 20.28
C GLU A 495 0.14 2.88 20.08
N SER A 496 -0.66 3.44 19.16
CA SER A 496 -2.01 2.93 18.88
C SER A 496 -1.97 1.53 18.25
N LEU A 497 -0.99 1.26 17.39
CA LEU A 497 -0.79 -0.06 16.81
C LEU A 497 -0.36 -1.08 17.87
N PHE A 498 0.53 -0.70 18.79
CA PHE A 498 0.93 -1.53 19.92
C PHE A 498 -0.27 -1.92 20.77
N GLN A 499 -1.07 -0.95 21.22
CA GLN A 499 -2.28 -1.21 22.02
C GLN A 499 -3.28 -2.09 21.27
N LEU A 500 -3.47 -1.84 19.96
CA LEU A 500 -4.33 -2.68 19.13
C LEU A 500 -3.79 -4.12 19.02
N VAL A 501 -2.48 -4.31 18.83
CA VAL A 501 -1.84 -5.64 18.73
C VAL A 501 -1.98 -6.42 20.03
N VAL A 502 -1.85 -5.77 21.19
CA VAL A 502 -2.10 -6.40 22.50
C VAL A 502 -3.52 -6.97 22.58
N VAL A 503 -4.53 -6.19 22.19
CA VAL A 503 -5.93 -6.65 22.19
C VAL A 503 -6.14 -7.75 21.13
N LEU A 504 -5.56 -7.61 19.94
CA LEU A 504 -5.69 -8.60 18.88
C LEU A 504 -5.08 -9.96 19.27
N ASP A 505 -3.95 -9.97 19.97
CA ASP A 505 -3.34 -11.19 20.49
C ASP A 505 -4.20 -11.81 21.59
N LYS A 506 -4.61 -11.01 22.59
CA LYS A 506 -5.50 -11.44 23.69
C LYS A 506 -6.77 -12.14 23.19
N TYR A 507 -7.35 -11.64 22.09
CA TYR A 507 -8.58 -12.17 21.52
C TYR A 507 -8.35 -13.05 20.27
N ASP A 508 -7.12 -13.48 19.98
CA ASP A 508 -6.74 -14.33 18.83
C ASP A 508 -7.38 -13.87 17.50
N SER A 509 -7.20 -12.59 17.19
CA SER A 509 -7.86 -11.88 16.07
C SER A 509 -6.87 -11.13 15.18
N ILE A 510 -5.56 -11.34 15.33
CA ILE A 510 -4.49 -10.61 14.61
C ILE A 510 -4.66 -10.67 13.08
N ALA A 511 -5.19 -11.77 12.52
CA ALA A 511 -5.41 -11.91 11.08
C ALA A 511 -6.33 -10.82 10.49
N LEU A 512 -7.19 -10.20 11.32
CA LEU A 512 -8.10 -9.14 10.89
C LEU A 512 -7.38 -7.86 10.45
N ILE A 513 -6.14 -7.61 10.87
CA ILE A 513 -5.41 -6.39 10.47
C ILE A 513 -4.60 -6.55 9.18
N ARG A 514 -4.57 -7.75 8.59
CA ARG A 514 -3.83 -8.03 7.35
C ARG A 514 -4.03 -6.97 6.26
N PRO A 515 -5.25 -6.46 5.99
CA PRO A 515 -5.46 -5.48 4.93
C PRO A 515 -4.70 -4.16 5.12
N TRP A 516 -4.39 -3.80 6.37
CA TRP A 516 -3.69 -2.55 6.71
C TRP A 516 -2.22 -2.75 7.08
N ALA A 517 -1.77 -4.00 7.27
CA ALA A 517 -0.45 -4.30 7.81
C ALA A 517 0.69 -3.62 7.03
N SER A 518 0.67 -3.65 5.70
CA SER A 518 1.71 -3.00 4.88
C SER A 518 1.78 -1.48 5.07
N SER A 519 0.64 -0.82 5.27
CA SER A 519 0.57 0.62 5.50
C SER A 519 0.99 0.98 6.93
N TRP A 520 0.47 0.24 7.91
CA TRP A 520 0.71 0.49 9.33
C TRP A 520 2.14 0.14 9.77
N LEU A 521 2.81 -0.78 9.07
CA LEU A 521 4.16 -1.22 9.40
C LEU A 521 5.26 -0.53 8.56
N ARG A 522 4.88 0.31 7.60
CA ARG A 522 5.81 0.93 6.63
C ARG A 522 7.04 1.55 7.29
N ASP A 523 6.83 2.29 8.37
CA ASP A 523 7.86 3.09 9.04
C ASP A 523 8.34 2.45 10.36
N ILE A 524 7.98 1.17 10.63
CA ILE A 524 8.26 0.54 11.92
C ILE A 524 9.76 0.51 12.23
N LYS A 525 10.61 0.22 11.22
CA LYS A 525 12.08 0.08 11.36
C LYS A 525 12.76 1.37 11.84
N ASP A 526 12.15 2.53 11.58
CA ASP A 526 12.68 3.84 11.97
C ASP A 526 12.19 4.29 13.36
N SER A 527 11.42 3.45 14.06
CA SER A 527 10.90 3.75 15.39
C SER A 527 12.02 3.94 16.43
N THR A 528 11.83 4.91 17.31
CA THR A 528 12.66 5.13 18.51
C THR A 528 12.06 4.52 19.77
N GLU A 529 10.81 4.04 19.71
CA GLU A 529 10.09 3.37 20.81
C GLU A 529 10.35 1.86 20.72
N TYR A 530 11.59 1.46 21.04
CA TYR A 530 12.10 0.11 20.77
C TYR A 530 11.29 -1.02 21.41
N PRO A 531 10.84 -0.94 22.69
CA PRO A 531 10.04 -2.02 23.30
C PRO A 531 8.72 -2.27 22.55
N MET A 532 8.00 -1.20 22.19
CA MET A 532 6.74 -1.31 21.45
C MET A 532 6.95 -1.87 20.05
N ALA A 533 7.96 -1.37 19.32
CA ALA A 533 8.27 -1.85 17.98
C ALA A 533 8.72 -3.33 17.99
N LEU A 534 9.48 -3.74 19.00
CA LEU A 534 9.88 -5.12 19.21
C LEU A 534 8.66 -6.03 19.49
N HIS A 535 7.71 -5.58 20.32
CA HIS A 535 6.46 -6.31 20.59
C HIS A 535 5.66 -6.55 19.31
N ILE A 536 5.42 -5.48 18.54
CA ILE A 536 4.70 -5.55 17.27
C ILE A 536 5.42 -6.51 16.31
N ALA A 537 6.75 -6.41 16.23
CA ALA A 537 7.54 -7.29 15.38
C ALA A 537 7.44 -8.76 15.81
N TRP A 538 7.42 -9.02 17.12
CA TRP A 538 7.20 -10.35 17.66
C TRP A 538 5.82 -10.87 17.25
N GLU A 539 4.74 -10.19 17.65
CA GLU A 539 3.36 -10.67 17.44
C GLU A 539 2.98 -10.85 15.98
N LEU A 540 3.47 -9.98 15.10
CA LEU A 540 3.19 -10.04 13.67
C LEU A 540 4.17 -10.95 12.90
N GLY A 541 5.19 -11.51 13.56
CA GLY A 541 6.16 -12.40 12.94
C GLY A 541 7.18 -11.71 12.02
N LEU A 542 7.49 -10.44 12.27
CA LEU A 542 8.42 -9.62 11.48
C LEU A 542 9.87 -9.90 11.90
N GLU A 543 10.44 -11.04 11.46
CA GLU A 543 11.76 -11.53 11.88
C GLU A 543 12.87 -10.46 11.76
N ASN A 544 12.94 -9.75 10.63
CA ASN A 544 13.95 -8.72 10.37
C ASN A 544 13.83 -7.53 11.33
N ALA A 545 12.60 -7.07 11.58
CA ALA A 545 12.34 -5.95 12.49
C ALA A 545 12.63 -6.35 13.94
N PHE A 546 12.23 -7.57 14.34
CA PHE A 546 12.50 -8.11 15.67
C PHE A 546 14.01 -8.20 15.93
N HIS A 547 14.76 -8.79 14.99
CA HIS A 547 16.22 -8.88 15.10
C HIS A 547 16.89 -7.49 15.20
N HIS A 548 16.42 -6.52 14.41
CA HIS A 548 16.90 -5.14 14.47
C HIS A 548 16.68 -4.52 15.86
N PHE A 549 15.45 -4.51 16.38
CA PHE A 549 15.14 -3.89 17.66
C PHE A 549 15.80 -4.61 18.83
N MET A 550 15.90 -5.93 18.79
CA MET A 550 16.64 -6.71 19.79
C MET A 550 18.10 -6.31 19.81
N THR A 551 18.75 -6.17 18.64
CA THR A 551 20.15 -5.72 18.54
C THR A 551 20.33 -4.32 19.10
N VAL A 552 19.42 -3.39 18.75
CA VAL A 552 19.45 -2.02 19.26
C VAL A 552 19.31 -1.98 20.79
N LEU A 553 18.40 -2.76 21.35
CA LEU A 553 18.22 -2.86 22.80
C LEU A 553 19.45 -3.45 23.50
N VAL A 554 20.02 -4.54 22.98
CA VAL A 554 21.26 -5.13 23.51
C VAL A 554 22.41 -4.12 23.53
N GLN A 555 22.55 -3.32 22.47
CA GLN A 555 23.59 -2.30 22.38
C GLN A 555 23.34 -1.10 23.30
N LYS A 556 22.09 -0.71 23.53
CA LYS A 556 21.71 0.45 24.36
C LYS A 556 21.56 0.13 25.84
N ALA A 557 21.45 -1.15 26.19
CA ALA A 557 21.26 -1.57 27.57
C ALA A 557 22.55 -1.44 28.40
N PHE A 558 22.37 -1.00 29.64
CA PHE A 558 23.40 -0.91 30.67
C PHE A 558 22.84 -1.50 31.98
N VAL A 559 23.71 -1.78 32.94
CA VAL A 559 23.36 -2.30 34.26
C VAL A 559 23.34 -1.12 35.24
N ASP A 560 22.21 -0.90 35.90
CA ASP A 560 22.05 0.20 36.87
C ASP A 560 22.65 -0.13 38.25
N GLU A 561 22.52 0.80 39.19
CA GLU A 561 23.05 0.66 40.55
C GLU A 561 22.39 -0.50 41.32
N GLU A 562 21.18 -0.91 40.93
CA GLU A 562 20.48 -2.06 41.50
C GLU A 562 20.89 -3.40 40.86
N GLY A 563 21.76 -3.37 39.83
CA GLY A 563 22.16 -4.56 39.09
C GLY A 563 21.15 -5.01 38.05
N GLU A 564 20.18 -4.16 37.71
CA GLU A 564 19.12 -4.45 36.73
C GLU A 564 19.44 -3.83 35.36
N LEU A 565 18.85 -4.39 34.31
CA LEU A 565 19.01 -3.84 32.96
C LEU A 565 18.15 -2.61 32.77
N SER A 566 18.81 -1.52 32.37
CA SER A 566 18.20 -0.25 32.07
C SER A 566 18.67 0.28 30.70
N TYR A 567 17.89 1.17 30.09
CA TYR A 567 18.26 1.89 28.87
C TYR A 567 17.76 3.33 28.90
N TYR A 568 18.37 4.19 28.09
CA TYR A 568 17.96 5.57 27.93
C TYR A 568 16.92 5.72 26.80
N GLU A 569 15.67 6.00 27.17
CA GLU A 569 14.62 6.33 26.20
C GLU A 569 14.73 7.79 25.76
N ARG A 570 14.70 8.04 24.45
CA ARG A 570 14.68 9.40 23.91
C ARG A 570 13.23 9.89 23.91
N LEU A 571 12.86 10.70 24.89
CA LEU A 571 11.57 11.39 24.91
C LEU A 571 11.53 12.48 23.82
N LEU A 572 10.38 12.65 23.16
CA LEU A 572 10.14 13.57 22.04
C LEU A 572 10.63 15.02 22.29
N PRO A 573 10.94 15.81 21.23
CA PRO A 573 11.58 17.13 21.32
C PRO A 573 10.61 18.26 21.74
N ARG A 574 9.86 18.08 22.83
CA ARG A 574 8.84 19.04 23.31
C ARG A 574 9.21 19.84 24.55
N TRP A 575 10.35 19.58 25.20
CA TRP A 575 10.80 20.36 26.36
C TRP A 575 12.21 20.95 26.18
N PRO A 576 12.50 22.15 26.74
CA PRO A 576 13.78 22.84 26.52
C PRO A 576 14.99 22.23 27.25
N GLU A 577 14.84 21.16 28.02
CA GLU A 577 15.94 20.42 28.65
C GLU A 577 15.58 18.92 28.66
N ASP A 578 16.28 18.13 27.85
CA ASP A 578 16.07 16.68 27.72
C ASP A 578 16.44 15.99 29.04
N ILE A 579 15.46 15.75 29.92
CA ILE A 579 15.65 14.85 31.06
C ILE A 579 15.64 13.41 30.52
N ILE A 580 16.81 12.93 30.10
CA ILE A 580 17.03 11.52 29.78
C ILE A 580 16.90 10.73 31.09
N LYS A 581 15.77 10.07 31.31
CA LYS A 581 15.60 9.17 32.45
C LYS A 581 15.86 7.73 32.01
N PRO A 582 16.69 6.97 32.76
CA PRO A 582 16.83 5.56 32.51
C PRO A 582 15.52 4.84 32.82
N GLN A 583 15.16 3.87 31.98
CA GLN A 583 14.02 2.98 32.20
C GLN A 583 14.50 1.55 32.33
N LYS A 584 13.90 0.84 33.29
CA LYS A 584 14.15 -0.57 33.54
C LYS A 584 13.53 -1.40 32.43
N LEU A 585 14.35 -2.18 31.72
CA LEU A 585 13.90 -3.02 30.61
C LEU A 585 12.88 -4.06 31.06
N ALA A 586 13.02 -4.60 32.27
CA ALA A 586 12.07 -5.54 32.84
C ALA A 586 10.63 -4.96 32.92
N HIS A 587 10.50 -3.67 33.24
CA HIS A 587 9.20 -3.00 33.28
C HIS A 587 8.66 -2.72 31.87
N CYS A 588 9.51 -2.24 30.95
CA CYS A 588 9.10 -1.92 29.58
C CYS A 588 8.74 -3.16 28.75
N LEU A 589 9.32 -4.31 29.10
CA LEU A 589 9.11 -5.59 28.43
C LEU A 589 8.15 -6.51 29.19
N ASP A 590 7.51 -6.01 30.26
CA ASP A 590 6.53 -6.80 31.00
C ASP A 590 5.35 -7.17 30.09
N ASN A 591 5.03 -8.47 30.03
CA ASN A 591 4.04 -9.05 29.12
C ASN A 591 4.26 -8.74 27.62
N VAL A 592 5.49 -8.37 27.22
CA VAL A 592 5.86 -8.04 25.85
C VAL A 592 6.86 -9.05 25.31
N GLY A 593 6.51 -9.74 24.23
CA GLY A 593 7.47 -10.61 23.54
C GLY A 593 7.60 -12.00 24.17
N PRO A 594 8.71 -12.71 23.93
CA PRO A 594 9.04 -13.94 24.63
C PRO A 594 9.21 -13.72 26.13
N ALA A 595 8.79 -14.69 26.96
CA ALA A 595 8.94 -14.59 28.42
C ALA A 595 10.40 -14.47 28.88
N ASP A 596 11.35 -15.04 28.14
CA ASP A 596 12.79 -14.99 28.42
C ASP A 596 13.51 -13.83 27.71
N LEU A 597 12.77 -12.81 27.23
CA LEU A 597 13.34 -11.75 26.41
C LEU A 597 14.35 -10.88 27.17
N CYS A 598 14.02 -10.44 28.40
CA CYS A 598 14.92 -9.61 29.21
C CYS A 598 16.22 -10.37 29.53
N ASP A 599 16.11 -11.64 29.93
CA ASP A 599 17.25 -12.54 30.18
C ASP A 599 18.09 -12.73 28.91
N THR A 600 17.44 -12.91 27.75
CA THR A 600 18.13 -13.02 26.47
C THR A 600 18.92 -11.75 26.13
N ILE A 601 18.36 -10.57 26.40
CA ILE A 601 19.07 -9.29 26.19
C ILE A 601 20.28 -9.20 27.14
N TYR A 602 20.12 -9.63 28.40
CA TYR A 602 21.22 -9.68 29.37
C TYR A 602 22.35 -10.60 28.91
N GLU A 603 22.03 -11.85 28.54
CA GLU A 603 22.99 -12.84 28.06
C GLU A 603 23.73 -12.37 26.81
N LEU A 604 23.00 -11.81 25.83
CA LEU A 604 23.59 -11.28 24.60
C LEU A 604 24.50 -10.08 24.90
N ARG A 605 24.06 -9.16 25.77
CA ARG A 605 24.90 -8.03 26.21
C ARG A 605 26.19 -8.54 26.84
N GLN A 606 26.12 -9.45 27.81
CA GLN A 606 27.30 -10.02 28.48
C GLN A 606 28.25 -10.71 27.51
N ARG A 607 27.70 -11.41 26.51
CA ARG A 607 28.49 -12.02 25.45
C ARG A 607 29.20 -10.98 24.58
N LEU A 608 28.55 -9.88 24.22
CA LEU A 608 29.19 -8.80 23.46
C LEU A 608 30.26 -8.07 24.27
N VAL A 609 30.00 -7.78 25.55
CA VAL A 609 31.02 -7.24 26.47
C VAL A 609 32.25 -8.16 26.52
N SER A 610 32.04 -9.47 26.63
CA SER A 610 33.12 -10.46 26.60
C SER A 610 33.93 -10.42 25.29
N ILE A 611 33.25 -10.26 24.15
CA ILE A 611 33.90 -10.17 22.82
C ILE A 611 34.76 -8.90 22.73
N GLU A 612 34.26 -7.76 23.18
CA GLU A 612 35.01 -6.49 23.20
C GLU A 612 36.25 -6.56 24.10
N PHE A 613 36.13 -7.16 25.28
CA PHE A 613 37.26 -7.34 26.20
C PHE A 613 38.29 -8.37 25.74
N GLU A 614 37.89 -9.38 24.96
CA GLU A 614 38.73 -10.56 24.67
C GLU A 614 40.14 -10.22 24.16
N PRO A 615 40.34 -9.32 23.17
CA PRO A 615 41.68 -8.96 22.70
C PRO A 615 42.51 -8.24 23.77
N TYR A 616 41.90 -7.32 24.51
CA TYR A 616 42.60 -6.53 25.52
C TYR A 616 43.00 -7.38 26.72
N LEU A 617 42.15 -8.33 27.13
CA LEU A 617 42.48 -9.31 28.17
C LEU A 617 43.58 -10.28 27.71
N LYS A 618 43.59 -10.70 26.44
CA LYS A 618 44.70 -11.50 25.88
C LYS A 618 46.01 -10.73 25.91
N LEU A 619 46.00 -9.45 25.52
CA LEU A 619 47.16 -8.59 25.56
C LEU A 619 47.67 -8.39 27.00
N TYR A 620 46.77 -8.08 27.94
CA TYR A 620 47.06 -7.96 29.36
C TYR A 620 47.72 -9.22 29.93
N LYS A 621 47.10 -10.39 29.74
CA LYS A 621 47.64 -11.69 30.18
C LYS A 621 49.01 -11.96 29.58
N SER A 622 49.23 -11.56 28.33
CA SER A 622 50.53 -11.73 27.71
C SER A 622 51.60 -10.80 28.30
N LEU A 623 51.27 -9.54 28.59
CA LEU A 623 52.22 -8.57 29.14
C LEU A 623 52.69 -8.95 30.56
N ILE A 624 51.79 -9.49 31.39
CA ILE A 624 52.12 -9.96 32.75
C ILE A 624 52.80 -11.34 32.77
N SER A 625 52.69 -12.14 31.70
CA SER A 625 53.34 -13.45 31.60
C SER A 625 54.86 -13.34 31.62
N GLU A 626 55.59 -14.41 31.96
CA GLU A 626 57.06 -14.40 31.96
C GLU A 626 57.69 -14.09 30.59
N TYR A 627 57.00 -14.44 29.50
CA TYR A 627 57.48 -14.31 28.12
C TYR A 627 57.20 -12.94 27.48
N GLY A 628 56.09 -12.31 27.85
CA GLY A 628 55.69 -10.99 27.35
C GLY A 628 55.37 -10.88 25.87
N GLN A 629 55.39 -9.64 25.35
CA GLN A 629 55.09 -9.32 23.95
C GLN A 629 56.32 -8.83 23.19
N CYS A 630 57.26 -8.18 23.87
CA CYS A 630 58.48 -7.69 23.24
C CYS A 630 59.38 -8.84 22.76
N ARG A 631 59.80 -8.79 21.49
CA ARG A 631 60.72 -9.77 20.86
C ARG A 631 62.06 -9.97 21.59
N TYR A 632 62.47 -9.00 22.40
CA TYR A 632 63.73 -9.04 23.15
C TYR A 632 63.60 -9.76 24.49
N ARG A 633 62.37 -9.95 25.01
CA ARG A 633 62.12 -10.59 26.29
C ARG A 633 62.46 -12.09 26.31
N SER A 634 62.38 -12.75 25.15
CA SER A 634 62.74 -14.16 24.97
C SER A 634 64.23 -14.39 24.64
N LYS A 635 65.07 -13.34 24.64
CA LYS A 635 66.49 -13.46 24.27
C LYS A 635 67.32 -13.92 25.46
N LYS A 636 68.25 -14.85 25.21
CA LYS A 636 69.17 -15.42 26.23
C LYS A 636 70.15 -14.41 26.84
N ARG A 637 70.37 -13.26 26.20
CA ARG A 637 71.31 -12.24 26.70
C ARG A 637 70.60 -11.36 27.72
N GLU A 638 71.15 -11.30 28.93
CA GLU A 638 70.54 -10.59 30.07
C GLU A 638 70.18 -9.13 29.77
N HIS A 639 71.05 -8.38 29.07
CA HIS A 639 70.77 -7.00 28.69
C HIS A 639 69.57 -6.88 27.73
N LEU A 640 69.42 -7.79 26.76
CA LEU A 640 68.27 -7.80 25.84
C LEU A 640 66.97 -8.15 26.57
N GLN A 641 67.04 -9.10 27.52
CA GLN A 641 65.89 -9.46 28.34
C GLN A 641 65.42 -8.26 29.18
N LYS A 642 66.34 -7.54 29.83
CA LYS A 642 66.04 -6.32 30.60
C LYS A 642 65.38 -5.23 29.74
N VAL A 643 65.87 -5.03 28.52
CA VAL A 643 65.27 -4.09 27.56
C VAL A 643 63.87 -4.54 27.12
N GLY A 644 63.65 -5.86 26.92
CA GLY A 644 62.34 -6.42 26.63
C GLY A 644 61.34 -6.24 27.78
N VAL A 645 61.76 -6.51 29.03
CA VAL A 645 60.94 -6.29 30.24
C VAL A 645 60.52 -4.82 30.34
N ARG A 646 61.45 -3.88 30.13
CA ARG A 646 61.15 -2.45 30.13
C ARG A 646 60.08 -2.07 29.10
N CYS A 647 60.21 -2.55 27.86
CA CYS A 647 59.23 -2.27 26.80
C CYS A 647 57.83 -2.80 27.16
N ASP A 648 57.75 -4.02 27.70
CA ASP A 648 56.47 -4.60 28.14
C ASP A 648 55.89 -3.87 29.36
N SER A 649 56.73 -3.40 30.28
CA SER A 649 56.29 -2.58 31.42
C SER A 649 55.71 -1.24 30.97
N ILE A 650 56.26 -0.62 29.92
CA ILE A 650 55.70 0.60 29.31
C ILE A 650 54.32 0.31 28.70
N ALA A 651 54.18 -0.78 27.96
CA ALA A 651 52.90 -1.19 27.37
C ALA A 651 51.85 -1.54 28.44
N LEU A 652 52.24 -2.29 29.47
CA LEU A 652 51.36 -2.66 30.58
C LEU A 652 50.93 -1.44 31.39
N GLY A 653 51.87 -0.57 31.77
CA GLY A 653 51.60 0.62 32.57
C GLY A 653 50.74 1.64 31.83
N SER A 654 51.01 1.86 30.53
CA SER A 654 50.17 2.74 29.70
C SER A 654 48.77 2.17 29.53
N MET A 655 48.62 0.87 29.25
CA MET A 655 47.29 0.25 29.12
C MET A 655 46.47 0.32 30.41
N ILE A 656 47.05 -0.04 31.57
CA ILE A 656 46.34 0.05 32.86
C ILE A 656 45.92 1.49 33.14
N ARG A 657 46.83 2.45 32.94
CA ARG A 657 46.53 3.88 33.13
C ARG A 657 45.39 4.34 32.22
N GLU A 658 45.44 4.00 30.93
CA GLU A 658 44.43 4.42 29.97
C GLU A 658 43.07 3.78 30.26
N CYS A 659 43.01 2.50 30.65
CA CYS A 659 41.76 1.86 31.10
C CYS A 659 41.19 2.55 32.34
N SER A 660 42.02 2.89 33.33
CA SER A 660 41.57 3.60 34.53
C SER A 660 41.08 5.02 34.25
N LEU A 661 41.48 5.67 33.15
CA LEU A 661 41.00 7.00 32.77
C LEU A 661 39.58 6.98 32.19
N VAL A 662 39.08 5.81 31.79
CA VAL A 662 37.74 5.56 31.25
C VAL A 662 36.94 4.63 32.16
N ASP A 663 37.28 4.59 33.45
CA ASP A 663 36.62 3.79 34.49
C ASP A 663 36.55 2.27 34.21
N ILE A 664 37.50 1.73 33.44
CA ILE A 664 37.66 0.30 33.19
C ILE A 664 38.75 -0.29 34.10
N ASP A 665 38.38 -1.19 35.00
CA ASP A 665 39.34 -1.98 35.79
C ASP A 665 39.73 -3.28 35.08
N ILE A 666 40.70 -3.21 34.18
CA ILE A 666 41.26 -4.39 33.49
C ILE A 666 41.99 -5.36 34.44
N THR A 667 42.27 -4.94 35.68
CA THR A 667 42.96 -5.74 36.69
C THR A 667 42.01 -6.47 37.64
N ALA A 668 40.70 -6.21 37.52
CA ALA A 668 39.67 -6.89 38.28
C ALA A 668 39.73 -8.41 38.09
N LYS A 669 39.20 -9.15 39.07
CA LYS A 669 39.12 -10.62 38.99
C LYS A 669 38.29 -11.07 37.78
N ASP A 670 37.22 -10.34 37.48
CA ASP A 670 36.41 -10.49 36.28
C ASP A 670 36.03 -9.10 35.72
N PRO A 671 36.84 -8.55 34.79
CA PRO A 671 36.58 -7.25 34.19
C PRO A 671 35.28 -7.19 33.38
N VAL A 672 34.79 -8.34 32.88
CA VAL A 672 33.55 -8.44 32.11
C VAL A 672 32.36 -8.29 33.04
N GLU A 673 32.35 -9.01 34.16
CA GLU A 673 31.27 -8.96 35.15
C GLU A 673 31.16 -7.57 35.79
N SER A 674 32.27 -6.89 36.03
CA SER A 674 32.30 -5.55 36.63
C SER A 674 31.86 -4.41 35.69
N PHE A 675 31.63 -4.67 34.40
CA PHE A 675 31.33 -3.63 33.42
C PHE A 675 29.82 -3.36 33.29
N HIS A 676 29.40 -2.17 33.70
CA HIS A 676 27.99 -1.81 33.81
C HIS A 676 27.47 -0.92 32.66
N GLU A 677 28.34 -0.23 31.92
CA GLU A 677 27.94 0.71 30.85
C GLU A 677 27.50 0.01 29.53
N THR A 678 27.24 0.77 28.46
CA THR A 678 26.78 0.21 27.17
C THR A 678 27.89 -0.52 26.39
N VAL A 679 27.53 -1.48 25.53
CA VAL A 679 28.52 -2.16 24.66
C VAL A 679 29.22 -1.19 23.70
N PRO A 680 28.53 -0.24 23.03
CA PRO A 680 29.20 0.74 22.17
C PRO A 680 30.15 1.68 22.90
N SER A 681 29.86 2.08 24.15
CA SER A 681 30.79 2.90 24.93
C SER A 681 32.06 2.10 25.26
N LEU A 682 31.93 0.84 25.66
CA LEU A 682 33.08 -0.05 25.87
C LEU A 682 33.98 -0.15 24.64
N GLY A 683 33.38 -0.44 23.47
CA GLY A 683 34.12 -0.57 22.22
C GLY A 683 34.82 0.74 21.84
N LEU A 684 34.18 1.89 22.08
CA LEU A 684 34.78 3.21 21.87
C LEU A 684 35.99 3.42 22.78
N ASP A 685 35.82 3.23 24.08
CA ASP A 685 36.84 3.44 25.12
C ASP A 685 38.06 2.55 24.90
N LEU A 686 37.84 1.25 24.69
CA LEU A 686 38.92 0.29 24.40
C LEU A 686 39.63 0.59 23.07
N SER A 687 38.90 1.05 22.06
CA SER A 687 39.48 1.37 20.75
C SER A 687 40.38 2.61 20.79
N GLN A 688 40.20 3.50 21.76
CA GLN A 688 40.92 4.77 21.89
C GLN A 688 42.15 4.72 22.81
N LEU A 689 42.31 3.66 23.63
CA LEU A 689 43.43 3.52 24.57
C LEU A 689 44.81 3.84 23.95
N GLN A 690 45.64 4.66 24.58
CA GLN A 690 47.00 4.90 24.10
C GLN A 690 48.01 3.91 24.71
N ILE A 691 48.11 2.71 24.12
CA ILE A 691 49.08 1.69 24.56
C ILE A 691 50.46 2.00 23.95
N LEU A 692 51.42 2.36 24.79
CA LEU A 692 52.75 2.80 24.39
C LEU A 692 53.72 1.62 24.30
N ALA A 693 54.67 1.68 23.38
CA ALA A 693 55.85 0.83 23.36
C ALA A 693 57.11 1.71 23.27
N GLU A 694 58.23 1.20 23.78
CA GLU A 694 59.54 1.86 23.59
C GLU A 694 59.80 2.02 22.08
N GLU A 695 60.37 3.15 21.62
CA GLU A 695 60.64 3.36 20.19
C GLU A 695 62.10 3.05 19.84
N SER A 696 63.02 3.49 20.69
CA SER A 696 64.42 3.11 20.61
C SER A 696 65.10 3.29 21.97
N TYR A 697 65.79 2.25 22.45
CA TYR A 697 66.56 2.30 23.69
C TYR A 697 67.86 1.51 23.53
N ASP A 698 68.97 2.08 24.01
CA ASP A 698 70.31 1.47 23.92
C ASP A 698 70.68 1.00 22.49
N LYS A 699 70.35 1.81 21.48
CA LYS A 699 70.55 1.53 20.03
C LYS A 699 69.78 0.32 19.49
N LEU A 700 68.86 -0.26 20.26
CA LEU A 700 67.96 -1.32 19.82
C LEU A 700 66.66 -0.71 19.26
N ASP A 701 66.25 -1.21 18.10
CA ASP A 701 65.03 -0.79 17.41
C ASP A 701 63.81 -1.53 17.97
N HIS A 702 62.88 -0.76 18.55
CA HIS A 702 61.59 -1.24 19.04
C HIS A 702 60.41 -0.75 18.19
N SER A 703 60.64 -0.08 17.05
CA SER A 703 59.57 0.24 16.10
C SER A 703 58.69 -0.97 15.71
N PRO A 704 59.21 -2.22 15.62
CA PRO A 704 58.36 -3.39 15.38
C PRO A 704 57.40 -3.72 16.53
N CYS A 705 57.71 -3.32 17.77
CA CYS A 705 56.81 -3.52 18.92
C CYS A 705 55.62 -2.57 18.83
N ARG A 706 55.86 -1.30 18.46
CA ARG A 706 54.79 -0.32 18.21
C ARG A 706 53.91 -0.74 17.02
N ILE A 707 54.54 -1.07 15.89
CA ILE A 707 53.83 -1.58 14.70
C ILE A 707 53.05 -2.87 15.03
N GLY A 708 53.64 -3.77 15.82
CA GLY A 708 52.98 -4.99 16.26
C GLY A 708 51.73 -4.74 17.12
N LEU A 709 51.75 -3.73 17.98
CA LEU A 709 50.56 -3.31 18.75
C LEU A 709 49.50 -2.68 17.85
N ASP A 710 49.88 -1.82 16.90
CA ASP A 710 48.93 -1.24 15.94
C ASP A 710 48.26 -2.32 15.07
N ASP A 711 49.05 -3.28 14.57
CA ASP A 711 48.56 -4.42 13.80
C ASP A 711 47.66 -5.34 14.66
N TYR A 712 48.01 -5.53 15.93
CA TYR A 712 47.20 -6.28 16.88
C TYR A 712 45.81 -5.64 17.03
N ARG A 713 45.74 -4.32 17.20
CA ARG A 713 44.48 -3.58 17.36
C ARG A 713 43.61 -3.61 16.10
N LYS A 714 44.21 -3.50 14.91
CA LYS A 714 43.48 -3.65 13.65
C LYS A 714 42.86 -5.04 13.50
N LYS A 715 43.63 -6.09 13.82
CA LYS A 715 43.14 -7.47 13.80
C LYS A 715 42.07 -7.71 14.85
N ALA A 716 42.26 -7.16 16.06
CA ALA A 716 41.28 -7.23 17.14
C ALA A 716 39.94 -6.62 16.72
N ARG A 717 39.95 -5.44 16.09
CA ARG A 717 38.71 -4.79 15.60
C ARG A 717 37.98 -5.66 14.56
N ALA A 718 38.69 -6.23 13.60
CA ALA A 718 38.09 -7.11 12.60
C ALA A 718 37.53 -8.41 13.23
N ASP A 719 38.25 -9.00 14.19
CA ASP A 719 37.81 -10.18 14.94
C ASP A 719 36.56 -9.88 15.80
N ILE A 720 36.54 -8.72 16.48
CA ILE A 720 35.38 -8.24 17.25
C ILE A 720 34.17 -8.06 16.34
N GLU A 721 34.33 -7.40 15.19
CA GLU A 721 33.25 -7.16 14.24
C GLU A 721 32.65 -8.48 13.74
N GLN A 722 33.50 -9.43 13.34
CA GLN A 722 33.06 -10.76 12.90
C GLN A 722 32.32 -11.50 14.02
N LYS A 723 32.90 -11.58 15.23
CA LYS A 723 32.31 -12.29 16.37
C LYS A 723 31.01 -11.67 16.84
N THR A 724 30.88 -10.35 16.75
CA THR A 724 29.65 -9.62 17.08
C THR A 724 28.51 -10.03 16.14
N GLN A 725 28.78 -10.12 14.84
CA GLN A 725 27.80 -10.60 13.86
C GLN A 725 27.39 -12.07 14.13
N GLU A 726 28.35 -12.93 14.47
CA GLU A 726 28.08 -14.33 14.83
C GLU A 726 27.33 -14.49 16.16
N ALA A 727 27.48 -13.55 17.10
CA ALA A 727 26.84 -13.60 18.41
C ALA A 727 25.38 -13.15 18.41
N LEU A 728 25.00 -12.22 17.54
CA LEU A 728 23.67 -11.61 17.48
C LEU A 728 22.59 -12.48 16.81
N VAL A 729 22.85 -13.78 16.61
CA VAL A 729 21.90 -14.69 15.97
C VAL A 729 20.70 -14.97 16.88
N LEU A 730 19.49 -14.84 16.35
CA LEU A 730 18.25 -15.16 17.06
C LEU A 730 18.20 -16.63 17.48
N LYS A 731 17.62 -16.90 18.65
CA LYS A 731 17.33 -18.28 19.09
C LYS A 731 16.43 -18.98 18.04
N PRO A 732 16.72 -20.24 17.63
CA PRO A 732 15.93 -20.94 16.62
C PRO A 732 14.43 -21.03 16.94
N GLN A 733 14.08 -21.09 18.24
CA GLN A 733 12.70 -21.09 18.72
C GLN A 733 11.95 -19.79 18.37
N TYR A 734 12.62 -18.64 18.45
CA TYR A 734 12.04 -17.35 18.09
C TYR A 734 11.77 -17.29 16.59
N GLN A 735 12.73 -17.74 15.79
CA GLN A 735 12.59 -17.78 14.33
C GLN A 735 11.46 -18.71 13.89
N ALA A 736 11.36 -19.91 14.49
CA ALA A 736 10.31 -20.85 14.18
C ALA A 736 8.91 -20.28 14.51
N ARG A 737 8.76 -19.64 15.68
CA ARG A 737 7.51 -18.99 16.09
C ARG A 737 7.14 -17.83 15.18
N MET A 738 8.07 -16.92 14.88
CA MET A 738 7.81 -15.77 14.02
C MET A 738 7.45 -16.19 12.59
N LYS A 739 8.12 -17.21 12.04
CA LYS A 739 7.76 -17.79 10.74
C LYS A 739 6.36 -18.38 10.75
N ALA A 740 5.98 -19.08 11.82
CA ALA A 740 4.62 -19.60 11.97
C ALA A 740 3.58 -18.47 12.06
N GLN A 741 3.88 -17.39 12.78
CA GLN A 741 2.99 -16.22 12.86
C GLN A 741 2.88 -15.49 11.51
N ALA A 742 4.00 -15.21 10.85
CA ALA A 742 3.99 -14.62 9.51
C ALA A 742 3.16 -15.47 8.53
N MET A 743 3.19 -16.79 8.68
CA MET A 743 2.35 -17.72 7.91
C MET A 743 0.88 -17.64 8.21
N LYS A 744 0.53 -17.64 9.49
CA LYS A 744 -0.86 -17.47 9.93
C LYS A 744 -1.45 -16.16 9.41
N LEU A 745 -0.64 -15.10 9.38
CA LEU A 745 -1.09 -13.75 9.02
C LEU A 745 -0.99 -13.43 7.54
N GLY A 746 -0.26 -14.23 6.75
CA GLY A 746 0.02 -13.95 5.34
C GLY A 746 0.94 -12.73 5.13
N ILE A 747 1.70 -12.33 6.15
CA ILE A 747 2.57 -11.13 6.18
C ILE A 747 4.01 -11.48 5.77
N HIS A 748 4.26 -12.66 5.22
CA HIS A 748 5.58 -13.21 4.86
C HIS A 748 6.55 -12.28 4.11
N ASN A 749 6.02 -11.28 3.39
CA ASN A 749 6.79 -10.36 2.56
C ASN A 749 6.59 -8.87 2.94
N ALA A 750 5.97 -8.56 4.08
CA ALA A 750 5.55 -7.19 4.35
C ALA A 750 6.71 -6.21 4.68
N LEU A 751 7.92 -6.67 5.03
CA LEU A 751 9.05 -5.80 5.40
C LEU A 751 10.46 -6.37 5.20
#